data_AF-A0A524P1I2-F1
#
_entry.id   AF-A0A524P1I2-F1
#
_cell.length_a   1.000
_cell.length_b   1.000
_cell.length_c   1.000
_cell.angle_alpha   90.00
_cell.angle_beta   90.00
_cell.angle_gamma   90.00
#
_symmetry.space_group_name_H-M   'P 1'
#
loop_
_entity.id
_entity.type
_entity.pdbx_description
1 polymer ?
#
loop_
_entity_poly.entity_id
_entity_poly.type
_entity_poly.pdbx_seq_one_letter_code
_entity_poly.pdbx_strand_id
1 'polypeptide(L)'
;EHPNTCIVCGHKTVCEDYKTQYKEKPEKRVFGCFNCTRKNECELRKIIEYIGTTDLTQEFEYKNYEIENLDPFFERHYNLCVVCGKCVRVCGELRGINAIDFFGRGHDLRISTPMNMLHIETNCQFCGACVDICPTGVLVPIMETWTRKRDAFVESICGHCSIGCGLNYYTENHELVETIPNKQTPINRGQACVFGRFCVPIFNKRDASHFHTPLLRIDNILKPITYAEGYTACSTLLRKYLPEEIAILASPDLSNESAFILNQFAIEVLKTSQVATITDNNCLEHFYELAAISRTLENIPKSEWFLLVDANPQVTHPILLIQIKKAKDLKKRIVSLKHYPMTIAPETKWLLDEDLLLSEEALITRLDEFQEGIGTILVGPRTTSNIFISLINLCINNGKINLIPLRSRANLEGVFQFIPHTEDQVFHAIKKKKIKVLFTTERISPELAKSVENIILLDIFPSEFSNHADIIFPITTFPESSGTLTNIEFTNQRFHASVSPYQEAKPDWQIICELAREMRAEGFNYQSSQEITAILPVFPITKRTKLKSLPLKTHSHQYGPLDPLTWDDFVYRGEKISNRVPDLKKIIDYRKTKNAALLSEIFPSNPEKTSTLIEIEIDENGLVKIGTQSFGLDAITSILNIAKLSGYRLKIIVDTSYPHFKYIDRNKFCMCYNYKDNLNESNVLLEFNPKFCDTYLRITQEGKEIIKEVDGLILVDARYANITDEEYQEFVQIGSDDVKMQMRALHRAHQLFRDDTIYYHYNHVESSEHSEIQPKWSVWNTEQSNSLEISSSMIKQTQKVVVVDQERCIGCGTCQKICEHEAISYLLITQEMGLFEGKEVIKASIDGQKCYNCSKCVLHCPVNAIYIREWLAKEMDLE
;
A
#
# COMPACT_ATOMS: atom_id res chain seq x y z
N GLU A 1 -12.40 11.86 -37.05
CA GLU A 1 -13.41 12.29 -36.07
C GLU A 1 -14.27 11.11 -35.63
N HIS A 2 -15.21 11.32 -34.68
CA HIS A 2 -16.17 10.27 -34.29
C HIS A 2 -16.99 9.85 -35.50
N PRO A 3 -17.07 8.55 -35.84
CA PRO A 3 -17.88 8.11 -36.96
C PRO A 3 -19.35 8.48 -36.72
N ASN A 4 -19.87 9.40 -37.54
CA ASN A 4 -21.18 10.06 -37.40
C ASN A 4 -22.17 9.59 -38.48
N THR A 5 -21.69 8.98 -39.56
CA THR A 5 -22.48 8.50 -40.70
C THR A 5 -23.57 7.51 -40.26
N CYS A 6 -23.26 6.63 -39.31
CA CYS A 6 -24.23 5.68 -38.76
C CYS A 6 -25.34 6.33 -37.92
N ILE A 7 -25.15 7.57 -37.45
CA ILE A 7 -26.08 8.23 -36.53
C ILE A 7 -27.30 8.80 -37.29
N VAL A 8 -27.09 9.31 -38.50
CA VAL A 8 -28.14 9.89 -39.38
C VAL A 8 -28.62 8.94 -40.48
N CYS A 9 -28.02 7.75 -40.61
CA CYS A 9 -28.33 6.82 -41.68
C CYS A 9 -29.73 6.20 -41.55
N GLY A 10 -30.56 6.36 -42.60
CA GLY A 10 -31.89 5.76 -42.69
C GLY A 10 -31.92 4.22 -42.78
N HIS A 11 -30.80 3.57 -43.11
CA HIS A 11 -30.69 2.10 -43.23
C HIS A 11 -30.26 1.41 -41.92
N LYS A 12 -30.32 2.11 -40.79
CA LYS A 12 -29.88 1.61 -39.47
C LYS A 12 -30.53 0.27 -39.08
N THR A 13 -31.83 0.12 -39.31
CA THR A 13 -32.59 -1.12 -39.02
C THR A 13 -32.08 -2.30 -39.84
N VAL A 14 -31.82 -2.09 -41.13
CA VAL A 14 -31.27 -3.13 -42.03
C VAL A 14 -29.90 -3.59 -41.55
N CYS A 15 -29.01 -2.65 -41.19
CA CYS A 15 -27.71 -3.02 -40.62
C CYS A 15 -27.87 -3.78 -39.30
N GLU A 16 -28.84 -3.46 -38.45
CA GLU A 16 -29.05 -4.19 -37.19
C GLU A 16 -29.41 -5.66 -37.39
N ASP A 17 -30.20 -5.97 -38.42
CA ASP A 17 -30.54 -7.35 -38.80
C ASP A 17 -29.30 -8.12 -39.29
N TYR A 18 -28.44 -7.50 -40.11
CA TYR A 18 -27.18 -8.09 -40.56
C TYR A 18 -26.19 -8.39 -39.41
N LYS A 19 -26.25 -7.64 -38.30
CA LYS A 19 -25.38 -7.87 -37.12
C LYS A 19 -25.63 -9.22 -36.47
N THR A 20 -26.86 -9.73 -36.51
CA THR A 20 -27.18 -11.04 -35.92
C THR A 20 -26.48 -12.20 -36.63
N GLN A 21 -26.07 -12.00 -37.88
CA GLN A 21 -25.45 -13.01 -38.75
C GLN A 21 -23.91 -13.03 -38.62
N TYR A 22 -23.27 -11.89 -38.34
CA TYR A 22 -21.83 -11.79 -38.10
C TYR A 22 -21.50 -11.71 -36.59
N LYS A 23 -21.59 -12.84 -35.89
CA LYS A 23 -21.17 -12.97 -34.49
C LYS A 23 -19.68 -13.22 -34.32
N GLU A 24 -18.99 -13.62 -35.39
CA GLU A 24 -17.59 -14.03 -35.32
C GLU A 24 -16.66 -12.89 -35.74
N LYS A 25 -16.02 -12.29 -34.72
CA LYS A 25 -14.93 -11.31 -34.79
C LYS A 25 -15.33 -9.94 -35.35
N PRO A 26 -15.69 -8.95 -34.51
CA PRO A 26 -15.59 -7.57 -34.94
C PRO A 26 -14.12 -7.33 -35.28
N GLU A 27 -13.84 -7.03 -36.54
CA GLU A 27 -12.53 -6.58 -36.96
C GLU A 27 -12.06 -5.45 -36.02
N LYS A 28 -10.74 -5.34 -35.79
CA LYS A 28 -10.09 -4.41 -34.84
C LYS A 28 -10.29 -2.91 -35.18
N ARG A 29 -11.41 -2.53 -35.79
CA ARG A 29 -11.80 -1.17 -36.17
C ARG A 29 -13.30 -1.01 -35.99
N VAL A 30 -13.70 -0.10 -35.10
CA VAL A 30 -15.10 0.29 -34.93
C VAL A 30 -15.41 1.40 -35.94
N PHE A 31 -16.00 1.05 -37.08
CA PHE A 31 -16.34 2.00 -38.15
C PHE A 31 -17.66 2.77 -37.91
N GLY A 32 -18.34 2.56 -36.78
CA GLY A 32 -19.59 3.24 -36.44
C GLY A 32 -20.42 2.54 -35.38
N CYS A 33 -21.68 2.97 -35.22
CA CYS A 33 -22.58 2.46 -34.17
C CYS A 33 -22.88 0.96 -34.30
N PHE A 34 -22.74 0.38 -35.50
CA PHE A 34 -22.94 -1.03 -35.76
C PHE A 34 -22.05 -1.92 -34.88
N ASN A 35 -20.77 -1.57 -34.71
CA ASN A 35 -19.79 -2.34 -33.92
C ASN A 35 -19.54 -1.77 -32.51
N CYS A 36 -20.25 -0.74 -32.06
CA CYS A 36 -20.04 -0.14 -30.74
C CYS A 36 -20.77 -0.92 -29.62
N THR A 37 -20.09 -1.28 -28.53
CA THR A 37 -20.71 -1.97 -27.37
C THR A 37 -21.74 -1.10 -26.67
N ARG A 38 -21.46 0.21 -26.53
CA ARG A 38 -22.35 1.18 -25.87
C ARG A 38 -23.46 1.74 -26.76
N LYS A 39 -23.75 1.14 -27.91
CA LYS A 39 -24.69 1.72 -28.89
C LYS A 39 -26.07 2.03 -28.31
N ASN A 40 -26.59 1.20 -27.39
CA ASN A 40 -27.94 1.33 -26.84
C ASN A 40 -28.03 2.42 -25.75
N GLU A 41 -26.90 2.76 -25.15
CA GLU A 41 -26.85 3.69 -24.02
C GLU A 41 -26.16 5.01 -24.35
N CYS A 42 -25.53 5.08 -25.52
CA CYS A 42 -24.78 6.23 -26.01
C CYS A 42 -25.58 7.53 -25.92
N GLU A 43 -25.10 8.47 -25.11
CA GLU A 43 -25.73 9.78 -24.93
C GLU A 43 -25.75 10.57 -26.24
N LEU A 44 -24.70 10.46 -27.06
CA LEU A 44 -24.62 11.15 -28.35
C LEU A 44 -25.78 10.73 -29.27
N ARG A 45 -26.10 9.43 -29.34
CA ARG A 45 -27.23 8.95 -30.14
C ARG A 45 -28.56 9.50 -29.62
N LYS A 46 -28.77 9.44 -28.30
CA LYS A 46 -29.98 9.95 -27.66
C LYS A 46 -30.17 11.45 -27.93
N ILE A 47 -29.10 12.23 -27.89
CA ILE A 47 -29.12 13.66 -28.18
C ILE A 47 -29.47 13.92 -29.65
N ILE A 48 -28.86 13.21 -30.61
CA ILE A 48 -29.17 13.39 -32.03
C ILE A 48 -30.60 12.95 -32.35
N GLU A 49 -31.05 11.82 -31.80
CA GLU A 49 -32.44 11.34 -31.92
C GLU A 49 -33.43 12.37 -31.32
N TYR A 50 -33.09 13.01 -30.21
CA TYR A 50 -33.88 14.08 -29.59
C TYR A 50 -33.94 15.36 -30.44
N ILE A 51 -32.82 15.77 -31.05
CA ILE A 51 -32.76 16.97 -31.90
C ILE A 51 -33.46 16.74 -33.25
N GLY A 52 -33.47 15.50 -33.76
CA GLY A 52 -34.11 15.14 -35.02
C GLY A 52 -33.28 15.49 -36.27
N THR A 53 -31.97 15.70 -36.13
CA THR A 53 -31.07 16.00 -37.26
C THR A 53 -30.94 14.79 -38.19
N THR A 54 -31.17 14.99 -39.48
CA THR A 54 -31.09 13.94 -40.53
C THR A 54 -30.01 14.20 -41.59
N ASP A 55 -29.33 15.35 -41.52
CA ASP A 55 -28.34 15.77 -42.51
C ASP A 55 -26.97 16.02 -41.87
N LEU A 56 -25.91 15.62 -42.57
CA LEU A 56 -24.50 15.89 -42.23
C LEU A 56 -23.93 16.74 -43.37
N THR A 57 -23.95 18.06 -43.21
CA THR A 57 -23.51 19.02 -44.23
C THR A 57 -22.00 19.10 -44.43
N GLN A 58 -21.21 18.33 -43.68
CA GLN A 58 -19.74 18.44 -43.64
C GLN A 58 -19.08 17.09 -43.94
N GLU A 59 -18.05 17.10 -44.79
CA GLU A 59 -17.21 15.93 -45.04
C GLU A 59 -16.46 15.55 -43.76
N PHE A 60 -16.52 14.26 -43.39
CA PHE A 60 -15.85 13.75 -42.21
C PHE A 60 -14.51 13.11 -42.59
N GLU A 61 -13.43 13.54 -41.93
CA GLU A 61 -12.16 12.81 -42.00
C GLU A 61 -12.04 11.85 -40.83
N TYR A 62 -11.81 10.57 -41.12
CA TYR A 62 -11.59 9.56 -40.08
C TYR A 62 -10.15 9.64 -39.57
N LYS A 63 -9.97 9.73 -38.24
CA LYS A 63 -8.63 9.88 -37.63
C LYS A 63 -7.80 8.59 -37.70
N ASN A 64 -8.45 7.45 -37.94
CA ASN A 64 -7.85 6.13 -38.14
C ASN A 64 -6.83 5.73 -37.06
N TYR A 65 -7.12 6.06 -35.80
CA TYR A 65 -6.28 5.61 -34.69
C TYR A 65 -6.39 4.09 -34.51
N GLU A 66 -5.29 3.47 -34.10
CA GLU A 66 -5.29 2.08 -33.68
C GLU A 66 -6.04 1.92 -32.34
N ILE A 67 -6.58 0.73 -32.10
CA ILE A 67 -7.16 0.38 -30.80
C ILE A 67 -6.00 0.13 -29.84
N GLU A 68 -6.01 0.80 -28.69
CA GLU A 68 -5.04 0.57 -27.62
C GLU A 68 -5.60 -0.51 -26.67
N ASN A 69 -4.90 -1.63 -26.53
CA ASN A 69 -5.34 -2.81 -25.77
C ASN A 69 -4.24 -3.45 -24.89
N LEU A 70 -3.13 -2.73 -24.66
CA LEU A 70 -2.02 -3.24 -23.85
C LEU A 70 -2.25 -3.06 -22.33
N ASP A 71 -3.15 -2.13 -21.97
CA ASP A 71 -3.49 -1.85 -20.59
C ASP A 71 -4.45 -2.89 -19.99
N PRO A 72 -4.36 -3.15 -18.67
CA PRO A 72 -5.32 -3.99 -17.96
C PRO A 72 -6.77 -3.45 -17.99
N PHE A 73 -7.73 -4.37 -17.87
CA PHE A 73 -9.18 -4.18 -17.68
C PHE A 73 -9.99 -3.54 -18.80
N PHE A 74 -9.47 -2.61 -19.59
CA PHE A 74 -10.24 -1.95 -20.65
C PHE A 74 -9.39 -1.55 -21.86
N GLU A 75 -10.00 -1.65 -23.04
CA GLU A 75 -9.46 -1.19 -24.32
C GLU A 75 -9.92 0.24 -24.62
N ARG A 76 -9.16 0.95 -25.46
CA ARG A 76 -9.43 2.35 -25.82
C ARG A 76 -9.58 2.55 -27.31
N HIS A 77 -10.76 3.01 -27.69
CA HIS A 77 -11.19 3.24 -29.06
C HIS A 77 -11.31 4.74 -29.29
N TYR A 78 -10.19 5.45 -29.38
CA TYR A 78 -10.19 6.92 -29.47
C TYR A 78 -10.86 7.46 -30.73
N ASN A 79 -11.07 6.63 -31.76
CA ASN A 79 -11.93 7.00 -32.88
C ASN A 79 -13.38 7.28 -32.48
N LEU A 80 -13.85 6.77 -31.34
CA LEU A 80 -15.19 7.03 -30.80
C LEU A 80 -15.21 8.20 -29.82
N CYS A 81 -14.11 8.95 -29.68
CA CYS A 81 -14.02 10.02 -28.71
C CYS A 81 -14.53 11.34 -29.27
N VAL A 82 -15.44 11.98 -28.54
CA VAL A 82 -15.92 13.35 -28.81
C VAL A 82 -15.16 14.42 -28.01
N VAL A 83 -14.07 14.04 -27.33
CA VAL A 83 -13.17 14.94 -26.60
C VAL A 83 -13.90 15.81 -25.55
N CYS A 84 -14.96 15.28 -24.94
CA CYS A 84 -15.80 16.02 -24.00
C CYS A 84 -15.15 16.34 -22.63
N GLY A 85 -13.97 15.78 -22.33
CA GLY A 85 -13.27 16.00 -21.07
C GLY A 85 -13.90 15.37 -19.81
N LYS A 86 -15.05 14.69 -19.91
CA LYS A 86 -15.69 14.03 -18.74
C LYS A 86 -14.75 13.05 -18.02
N CYS A 87 -13.98 12.26 -18.78
CA CYS A 87 -13.01 11.31 -18.20
C CYS A 87 -11.82 12.02 -17.52
N VAL A 88 -11.32 13.12 -18.08
CA VAL A 88 -10.25 13.94 -17.50
C VAL A 88 -10.73 14.54 -16.17
N ARG A 89 -11.92 15.16 -16.16
CA ARG A 89 -12.49 15.76 -14.95
C ARG A 89 -12.76 14.73 -13.85
N VAL A 90 -13.33 13.56 -14.16
CA VAL A 90 -13.54 12.56 -13.10
C VAL A 90 -12.22 12.01 -12.55
N CYS A 91 -11.18 11.90 -13.39
CA CYS A 91 -9.85 11.44 -12.96
C CYS A 91 -9.11 12.49 -12.11
N GLY A 92 -9.21 13.76 -12.50
CA GLY A 92 -8.55 14.88 -11.83
C GLY A 92 -9.35 15.42 -10.65
N GLU A 93 -10.56 15.91 -10.89
CA GLU A 93 -11.37 16.62 -9.89
C GLU A 93 -11.97 15.69 -8.84
N LEU A 94 -12.47 14.52 -9.25
CA LEU A 94 -13.14 13.60 -8.32
C LEU A 94 -12.17 12.60 -7.68
N ARG A 95 -11.30 12.00 -8.49
CA ARG A 95 -10.34 10.99 -8.01
C ARG A 95 -9.03 11.61 -7.54
N GLY A 96 -8.64 12.80 -8.00
CA GLY A 96 -7.37 13.44 -7.67
C GLY A 96 -6.16 12.61 -8.07
N ILE A 97 -6.22 11.95 -9.23
CA ILE A 97 -5.15 11.08 -9.75
C ILE A 97 -4.47 11.69 -10.97
N ASN A 98 -5.23 12.41 -11.81
CA ASN A 98 -4.71 13.08 -13.01
C ASN A 98 -3.92 12.14 -13.94
N ALA A 99 -4.35 10.88 -14.07
CA ALA A 99 -3.67 9.90 -14.94
C ALA A 99 -3.88 10.16 -16.44
N ILE A 100 -4.92 10.92 -16.81
CA ILE A 100 -5.27 11.24 -18.19
C ILE A 100 -5.59 12.73 -18.32
N ASP A 101 -5.21 13.33 -19.44
CA ASP A 101 -5.44 14.73 -19.77
C ASP A 101 -5.61 14.93 -21.29
N PHE A 102 -5.83 16.17 -21.71
CA PHE A 102 -5.84 16.58 -23.10
C PHE A 102 -4.41 16.61 -23.66
N PHE A 103 -4.25 16.01 -24.84
CA PHE A 103 -2.98 15.95 -25.58
C PHE A 103 -3.19 16.44 -27.01
N GLY A 104 -2.24 17.23 -27.52
CA GLY A 104 -2.33 17.85 -28.83
C GLY A 104 -3.18 19.13 -28.84
N ARG A 105 -3.46 19.65 -30.04
CA ARG A 105 -4.27 20.86 -30.27
C ARG A 105 -5.04 20.75 -31.58
N GLY A 106 -6.10 21.53 -31.73
CA GLY A 106 -6.89 21.59 -32.96
C GLY A 106 -7.44 20.21 -33.34
N HIS A 107 -7.27 19.82 -34.61
CA HIS A 107 -7.72 18.52 -35.10
C HIS A 107 -7.04 17.34 -34.38
N ASP A 108 -5.78 17.47 -33.95
CA ASP A 108 -5.03 16.38 -33.29
C ASP A 108 -5.30 16.27 -31.79
N LEU A 109 -6.20 17.10 -31.24
CA LEU A 109 -6.60 17.02 -29.84
C LEU A 109 -7.23 15.66 -29.53
N ARG A 110 -6.69 14.98 -28.51
CA ARG A 110 -7.20 13.71 -27.98
C ARG A 110 -7.00 13.62 -26.48
N ILE A 111 -7.67 12.65 -25.86
CA ILE A 111 -7.39 12.30 -24.46
C ILE A 111 -6.22 11.30 -24.46
N SER A 112 -5.25 11.50 -23.59
CA SER A 112 -4.08 10.64 -23.47
C SER A 112 -3.56 10.65 -22.04
N THR A 113 -2.76 9.64 -21.70
CA THR A 113 -1.85 9.66 -20.57
C THR A 113 -0.66 10.60 -20.83
N PRO A 114 0.07 11.01 -19.77
CA PRO A 114 1.35 11.70 -19.91
C PRO A 114 2.29 10.95 -20.87
N MET A 115 2.87 11.67 -21.82
CA MET A 115 3.78 11.13 -22.85
C MET A 115 3.22 9.92 -23.63
N ASN A 116 1.89 9.74 -23.66
CA ASN A 116 1.23 8.59 -24.31
C ASN A 116 1.70 7.22 -23.77
N MET A 117 2.09 7.17 -22.49
CA MET A 117 2.46 5.96 -21.77
C MET A 117 1.25 5.03 -21.53
N LEU A 118 1.49 3.78 -21.16
CA LEU A 118 0.41 2.91 -20.70
C LEU A 118 -0.13 3.38 -19.35
N HIS A 119 -1.41 3.14 -19.07
CA HIS A 119 -2.02 3.52 -17.78
C HIS A 119 -1.31 2.83 -16.61
N ILE A 120 -0.86 1.59 -16.80
CA ILE A 120 -0.10 0.83 -15.79
C ILE A 120 1.22 1.51 -15.40
N GLU A 121 1.79 2.31 -16.30
CA GLU A 121 3.05 3.03 -16.10
C GLU A 121 2.84 4.39 -15.42
N THR A 122 1.59 4.84 -15.36
CA THR A 122 1.16 6.10 -14.72
C THR A 122 0.53 5.85 -13.34
N ASN A 123 0.04 6.92 -12.73
CA ASN A 123 -0.62 6.89 -11.42
C ASN A 123 -2.03 6.27 -11.45
N CYS A 124 -2.45 5.69 -12.57
CA CYS A 124 -3.81 5.16 -12.72
C CYS A 124 -4.09 4.04 -11.71
N GLN A 125 -5.21 4.16 -11.00
CA GLN A 125 -5.68 3.15 -10.05
C GLN A 125 -6.62 2.11 -10.67
N PHE A 126 -6.87 2.18 -11.99
CA PHE A 126 -7.83 1.31 -12.68
C PHE A 126 -9.21 1.29 -12.01
N CYS A 127 -9.64 2.42 -11.44
CA CYS A 127 -10.93 2.52 -10.73
C CYS A 127 -12.16 2.47 -11.66
N GLY A 128 -11.95 2.58 -12.97
CA GLY A 128 -13.02 2.54 -13.99
C GLY A 128 -13.93 3.78 -14.03
N ALA A 129 -13.69 4.80 -13.21
CA ALA A 129 -14.54 6.01 -13.21
C ALA A 129 -14.61 6.72 -14.57
N CYS A 130 -13.51 6.71 -15.33
CA CYS A 130 -13.47 7.22 -16.71
C CYS A 130 -14.36 6.39 -17.66
N VAL A 131 -14.40 5.07 -17.47
CA VAL A 131 -15.26 4.14 -18.21
C VAL A 131 -16.73 4.46 -17.91
N ASP A 132 -17.08 4.59 -16.64
CA ASP A 132 -18.47 4.79 -16.22
C ASP A 132 -19.06 6.13 -16.66
N ILE A 133 -18.24 7.19 -16.74
CA ILE A 133 -18.70 8.53 -17.15
C ILE A 133 -18.68 8.77 -18.66
N CYS A 134 -18.05 7.88 -19.45
CA CYS A 134 -17.86 8.10 -20.87
C CYS A 134 -19.22 8.08 -21.61
N PRO A 135 -19.59 9.17 -22.35
CA PRO A 135 -20.91 9.27 -22.99
C PRO A 135 -21.02 8.45 -24.30
N THR A 136 -19.90 7.88 -24.74
CA THR A 136 -19.71 7.15 -26.01
C THR A 136 -19.03 5.80 -25.72
N GLY A 137 -18.67 5.04 -26.75
CA GLY A 137 -18.04 3.73 -26.63
C GLY A 137 -16.51 3.73 -26.59
N VAL A 138 -15.85 4.81 -26.13
CA VAL A 138 -14.37 4.92 -26.20
C VAL A 138 -13.67 3.90 -25.32
N LEU A 139 -14.14 3.75 -24.08
CA LEU A 139 -13.50 2.90 -23.08
C LEU A 139 -14.38 1.66 -22.92
N VAL A 140 -13.85 0.50 -23.33
CA VAL A 140 -14.58 -0.76 -23.36
C VAL A 140 -13.89 -1.74 -22.41
N PRO A 141 -14.53 -2.16 -21.30
CA PRO A 141 -14.00 -3.22 -20.47
C PRO A 141 -13.70 -4.48 -21.29
N ILE A 142 -12.53 -5.10 -21.11
CA ILE A 142 -12.11 -6.30 -21.87
C ILE A 142 -13.08 -7.47 -21.64
N MET A 143 -13.71 -7.51 -20.46
CA MET A 143 -14.76 -8.47 -20.10
C MET A 143 -16.07 -8.30 -20.87
N GLU A 144 -16.34 -7.10 -21.41
CA GLU A 144 -17.45 -6.90 -22.34
C GLU A 144 -17.07 -7.54 -23.68
N THR A 145 -17.29 -8.84 -23.86
CA THR A 145 -17.25 -9.40 -25.20
C THR A 145 -18.30 -8.66 -26.05
N TRP A 146 -17.89 -8.16 -27.22
CA TRP A 146 -18.66 -7.32 -28.16
C TRP A 146 -20.07 -7.82 -28.56
N THR A 147 -20.41 -9.02 -28.13
CA THR A 147 -21.63 -9.77 -28.42
C THR A 147 -22.62 -9.84 -27.25
N ARG A 148 -22.20 -9.47 -26.04
CA ARG A 148 -23.00 -9.65 -24.81
C ARG A 148 -24.01 -8.52 -24.60
N LYS A 149 -25.26 -8.89 -24.33
CA LYS A 149 -26.35 -7.95 -23.99
C LYS A 149 -26.50 -7.87 -22.47
N ARG A 150 -26.81 -6.66 -21.98
CA ARG A 150 -27.25 -6.45 -20.60
C ARG A 150 -28.75 -6.78 -20.54
N ASP A 151 -29.10 -7.95 -20.00
CA ASP A 151 -30.50 -8.37 -19.94
C ASP A 151 -31.22 -7.74 -18.74
N ALA A 152 -30.57 -7.77 -17.58
CA ALA A 152 -31.08 -7.22 -16.33
C ALA A 152 -29.92 -6.84 -15.39
N PHE A 153 -30.22 -6.03 -14.36
CA PHE A 153 -29.33 -5.84 -13.23
C PHE A 153 -30.03 -6.11 -11.90
N VAL A 154 -29.24 -6.53 -10.92
CA VAL A 154 -29.65 -6.65 -9.52
C VAL A 154 -28.82 -5.67 -8.70
N GLU A 155 -29.46 -4.88 -7.84
CA GLU A 155 -28.78 -4.02 -6.89
C GLU A 155 -28.27 -4.86 -5.71
N SER A 156 -27.00 -4.70 -5.36
CA SER A 156 -26.35 -5.44 -4.28
C SER A 156 -25.17 -4.62 -3.72
N ILE A 157 -24.33 -5.23 -2.89
CA ILE A 157 -23.14 -4.58 -2.30
C ILE A 157 -21.87 -5.40 -2.58
N CYS A 158 -20.73 -4.71 -2.60
CA CYS A 158 -19.42 -5.32 -2.74
C CYS A 158 -19.02 -6.13 -1.50
N GLY A 159 -18.65 -7.40 -1.67
CA GLY A 159 -18.13 -8.27 -0.62
C GLY A 159 -16.60 -8.37 -0.52
N HIS A 160 -15.84 -7.40 -1.05
CA HIS A 160 -14.36 -7.47 -1.06
C HIS A 160 -13.66 -6.64 0.02
N CYS A 161 -14.32 -5.68 0.66
CA CYS A 161 -13.76 -4.91 1.78
C CYS A 161 -14.87 -4.37 2.69
N SER A 162 -14.48 -3.85 3.86
CA SER A 162 -15.40 -3.41 4.94
C SER A 162 -16.26 -2.19 4.62
N ILE A 163 -16.14 -1.55 3.45
CA ILE A 163 -16.93 -0.36 3.09
C ILE A 163 -18.38 -0.70 2.74
N GLY A 164 -18.62 -1.85 2.08
CA GLY A 164 -19.95 -2.20 1.58
C GLY A 164 -20.48 -1.25 0.49
N CYS A 165 -19.66 -0.98 -0.54
CA CYS A 165 -20.06 -0.14 -1.68
C CYS A 165 -21.28 -0.74 -2.41
N GLY A 166 -22.28 0.09 -2.76
CA GLY A 166 -23.44 -0.34 -3.54
C GLY A 166 -23.12 -0.44 -5.03
N LEU A 167 -23.52 -1.55 -5.62
CA LEU A 167 -23.17 -1.95 -6.98
C LEU A 167 -24.41 -2.53 -7.70
N ASN A 168 -24.48 -2.30 -9.00
CA ASN A 168 -25.46 -2.90 -9.89
C ASN A 168 -24.77 -4.04 -10.65
N TYR A 169 -25.25 -5.25 -10.44
CA TYR A 169 -24.75 -6.48 -11.05
C TYR A 169 -25.54 -6.80 -12.30
N TYR A 170 -24.95 -6.55 -13.46
CA TYR A 170 -25.52 -6.89 -14.75
C TYR A 170 -25.25 -8.34 -15.08
N THR A 171 -26.28 -9.02 -15.54
CA THR A 171 -26.21 -10.45 -15.86
C THR A 171 -26.70 -10.73 -17.27
N GLU A 172 -26.19 -11.84 -17.82
CA GLU A 172 -26.61 -12.40 -19.10
C GLU A 172 -26.46 -13.92 -19.00
N ASN A 173 -27.47 -14.69 -19.43
CA ASN A 173 -27.44 -16.17 -19.38
C ASN A 173 -26.99 -16.76 -18.04
N HIS A 174 -27.43 -16.17 -16.92
CA HIS A 174 -27.02 -16.55 -15.55
C HIS A 174 -25.53 -16.36 -15.22
N GLU A 175 -24.79 -15.58 -16.01
CA GLU A 175 -23.42 -15.16 -15.69
C GLU A 175 -23.40 -13.69 -15.26
N LEU A 176 -22.52 -13.37 -14.32
CA LEU A 176 -22.22 -11.99 -13.94
C LEU A 176 -21.27 -11.40 -14.98
N VAL A 177 -21.76 -10.45 -15.78
CA VAL A 177 -20.99 -9.91 -16.91
C VAL A 177 -20.32 -8.58 -16.58
N GLU A 178 -21.01 -7.74 -15.80
CA GLU A 178 -20.53 -6.40 -15.52
C GLU A 178 -21.03 -5.91 -14.16
N THR A 179 -20.20 -5.10 -13.52
CA THR A 179 -20.55 -4.40 -12.30
C THR A 179 -20.43 -2.90 -12.52
N ILE A 180 -21.46 -2.13 -12.18
CA ILE A 180 -21.44 -0.66 -12.27
C ILE A 180 -21.76 -0.08 -10.89
N PRO A 181 -21.05 0.95 -10.40
CA PRO A 181 -21.37 1.54 -9.11
C PRO A 181 -22.75 2.20 -9.11
N ASN A 182 -23.54 1.91 -8.07
CA ASN A 182 -24.87 2.50 -7.92
C ASN A 182 -24.74 3.97 -7.48
N LYS A 183 -25.34 4.88 -8.26
CA LYS A 183 -25.31 6.33 -8.03
C LYS A 183 -26.16 6.75 -6.82
N GLN A 184 -27.17 5.95 -6.47
CA GLN A 184 -28.12 6.25 -5.39
C GLN A 184 -27.58 5.82 -4.01
N THR A 185 -26.60 4.90 -3.97
CA THR A 185 -26.05 4.42 -2.71
C THR A 185 -25.25 5.53 -2.00
N PRO A 186 -25.58 5.88 -0.74
CA PRO A 186 -24.96 7.02 -0.04
C PRO A 186 -23.49 6.82 0.29
N ILE A 187 -23.06 5.56 0.50
CA ILE A 187 -21.70 5.17 0.88
C ILE A 187 -20.69 5.54 -0.21
N ASN A 188 -20.91 5.09 -1.45
CA ASN A 188 -19.96 5.23 -2.54
C ASN A 188 -20.40 6.22 -3.63
N ARG A 189 -21.65 6.69 -3.63
CA ARG A 189 -22.17 7.77 -4.50
C ARG A 189 -21.81 7.60 -5.98
N GLY A 190 -21.99 6.40 -6.52
CA GLY A 190 -21.67 6.08 -7.90
C GLY A 190 -20.18 5.95 -8.20
N GLN A 191 -19.33 5.74 -7.19
CA GLN A 191 -17.90 5.42 -7.36
C GLN A 191 -17.61 3.97 -6.98
N ALA A 192 -16.62 3.35 -7.63
CA ALA A 192 -16.09 2.04 -7.25
C ALA A 192 -14.55 2.06 -7.23
N CYS A 193 -13.93 1.08 -6.58
CA CYS A 193 -12.51 0.76 -6.75
C CYS A 193 -12.34 -0.31 -7.85
N VAL A 194 -11.09 -0.64 -8.19
CA VAL A 194 -10.78 -1.70 -9.16
C VAL A 194 -11.40 -3.05 -8.76
N PHE A 195 -11.42 -3.35 -7.45
CA PHE A 195 -12.02 -4.58 -6.92
C PHE A 195 -13.51 -4.64 -7.21
N GLY A 196 -14.26 -3.61 -6.81
CA GLY A 196 -15.70 -3.54 -7.03
C GLY A 196 -16.10 -3.45 -8.51
N ARG A 197 -15.36 -2.70 -9.32
CA ARG A 197 -15.72 -2.42 -10.72
C ARG A 197 -15.41 -3.57 -11.68
N PHE A 198 -14.22 -4.17 -11.54
CA PHE A 198 -13.70 -5.15 -12.50
C PHE A 198 -13.45 -6.53 -11.89
N CYS A 199 -13.01 -6.61 -10.64
CA CYS A 199 -12.63 -7.90 -10.06
C CYS A 199 -13.84 -8.77 -9.72
N VAL A 200 -14.98 -8.21 -9.30
CA VAL A 200 -16.19 -8.98 -8.97
C VAL A 200 -16.60 -9.95 -10.11
N PRO A 201 -16.85 -9.51 -11.36
CA PRO A 201 -17.26 -10.43 -12.42
C PRO A 201 -16.16 -11.43 -12.80
N ILE A 202 -14.89 -11.04 -12.77
CA ILE A 202 -13.75 -11.91 -13.15
C ILE A 202 -13.55 -13.01 -12.10
N PHE A 203 -13.59 -12.63 -10.82
CA PHE A 203 -13.41 -13.55 -9.70
C PHE A 203 -14.53 -14.59 -9.65
N ASN A 204 -15.76 -14.18 -9.96
CA ASN A 204 -16.95 -15.03 -9.98
C ASN A 204 -17.22 -15.66 -11.35
N LYS A 205 -16.21 -15.71 -12.23
CA LYS A 205 -16.37 -16.32 -13.54
C LYS A 205 -16.68 -17.82 -13.40
N ARG A 206 -17.84 -18.24 -13.88
CA ARG A 206 -18.34 -19.62 -13.78
C ARG A 206 -17.52 -20.54 -14.69
N ASP A 207 -16.52 -21.21 -14.13
CA ASP A 207 -15.63 -22.12 -14.86
C ASP A 207 -15.25 -23.37 -14.03
N ALA A 208 -14.49 -24.27 -14.65
CA ALA A 208 -14.10 -25.55 -14.06
C ALA A 208 -13.25 -25.44 -12.79
N SER A 209 -12.80 -24.23 -12.43
CA SER A 209 -11.92 -24.03 -11.27
C SER A 209 -12.64 -23.78 -9.96
N HIS A 210 -13.98 -23.81 -9.91
CA HIS A 210 -14.71 -23.90 -8.64
C HIS A 210 -14.83 -25.36 -8.19
N PHE A 211 -15.10 -25.58 -6.90
CA PHE A 211 -15.67 -26.85 -6.46
C PHE A 211 -17.11 -26.96 -6.94
N HIS A 212 -17.44 -28.08 -7.58
CA HIS A 212 -18.75 -28.30 -8.20
C HIS A 212 -19.66 -29.23 -7.40
N THR A 213 -19.05 -30.18 -6.68
CA THR A 213 -19.71 -31.22 -5.88
C THR A 213 -18.94 -31.42 -4.58
N PRO A 214 -19.57 -31.92 -3.50
CA PRO A 214 -18.86 -32.32 -2.30
C PRO A 214 -17.77 -33.37 -2.59
N LEU A 215 -16.66 -33.29 -1.86
CA LEU A 215 -15.52 -34.21 -1.99
C LEU A 215 -15.22 -34.89 -0.66
N LEU A 216 -14.87 -36.17 -0.70
CA LEU A 216 -14.43 -36.95 0.45
C LEU A 216 -13.08 -37.62 0.15
N ARG A 217 -12.17 -37.57 1.11
CA ARG A 217 -10.86 -38.23 1.02
C ARG A 217 -10.99 -39.72 1.28
N ILE A 218 -10.63 -40.52 0.28
CA ILE A 218 -10.58 -41.99 0.35
C ILE A 218 -9.24 -42.42 -0.26
N ASP A 219 -8.44 -43.19 0.49
CA ASP A 219 -7.10 -43.64 0.07
C ASP A 219 -6.19 -42.48 -0.38
N ASN A 220 -6.17 -41.39 0.40
CA ASN A 220 -5.43 -40.14 0.13
C ASN A 220 -5.85 -39.36 -1.14
N ILE A 221 -6.95 -39.74 -1.79
CA ILE A 221 -7.47 -39.05 -2.98
C ILE A 221 -8.84 -38.45 -2.67
N LEU A 222 -9.06 -37.19 -3.05
CA LEU A 222 -10.37 -36.55 -2.98
C LEU A 222 -11.27 -37.10 -4.09
N LYS A 223 -12.37 -37.74 -3.72
CA LYS A 223 -13.36 -38.30 -4.64
C LYS A 223 -14.68 -37.52 -4.54
N PRO A 224 -15.35 -37.23 -5.66
CA PRO A 224 -16.67 -36.60 -5.64
C PRO A 224 -17.71 -37.54 -5.03
N ILE A 225 -18.58 -36.98 -4.20
CA ILE A 225 -19.66 -37.68 -3.50
C ILE A 225 -20.94 -36.83 -3.51
N THR A 226 -22.06 -37.45 -3.16
CA THR A 226 -23.32 -36.71 -2.99
C THR A 226 -23.34 -35.91 -1.69
N TYR A 227 -24.21 -34.89 -1.61
CA TYR A 227 -24.41 -34.14 -0.38
C TYR A 227 -24.88 -35.02 0.79
N ALA A 228 -25.77 -35.99 0.54
CA ALA A 228 -26.25 -36.91 1.58
C ALA A 228 -25.09 -37.73 2.18
N GLU A 229 -24.25 -38.31 1.32
CA GLU A 229 -23.03 -39.03 1.77
C GLU A 229 -22.08 -38.09 2.52
N GLY A 230 -21.94 -36.83 2.06
CA GLY A 230 -21.08 -35.84 2.69
C GLY A 230 -21.55 -35.47 4.10
N TYR A 231 -22.86 -35.24 4.27
CA TYR A 231 -23.45 -34.96 5.58
C TYR A 231 -23.32 -36.15 6.53
N THR A 232 -23.59 -37.37 6.05
CA THR A 232 -23.42 -38.58 6.87
C THR A 232 -21.94 -38.81 7.23
N ALA A 233 -21.00 -38.62 6.32
CA ALA A 233 -19.57 -38.75 6.58
C ALA A 233 -19.08 -37.71 7.61
N CYS A 234 -19.49 -36.45 7.43
CA CYS A 234 -19.15 -35.34 8.32
C CYS A 234 -19.73 -35.53 9.72
N SER A 235 -21.02 -35.85 9.84
CA SER A 235 -21.66 -36.09 11.13
C SER A 235 -21.07 -37.31 11.85
N THR A 236 -20.75 -38.38 11.12
CA THR A 236 -20.07 -39.57 11.66
C THR A 236 -18.68 -39.24 12.16
N LEU A 237 -17.93 -38.40 11.43
CA LEU A 237 -16.61 -37.93 11.85
C LEU A 237 -16.72 -37.10 13.13
N LEU A 238 -17.57 -36.08 13.15
CA LEU A 238 -17.74 -35.16 14.29
C LEU A 238 -18.18 -35.90 15.56
N ARG A 239 -19.05 -36.92 15.45
CA ARG A 239 -19.51 -37.72 16.61
C ARG A 239 -18.41 -38.57 17.26
N LYS A 240 -17.29 -38.83 16.58
CA LYS A 240 -16.18 -39.65 17.13
C LYS A 240 -15.31 -38.90 18.14
N TYR A 241 -15.33 -37.57 18.10
CA TYR A 241 -14.41 -36.72 18.86
C TYR A 241 -15.14 -36.03 20.01
N LEU A 242 -14.39 -35.69 21.05
CA LEU A 242 -14.90 -34.93 22.19
C LEU A 242 -15.08 -33.45 21.79
N PRO A 243 -16.04 -32.72 22.39
CA PRO A 243 -16.26 -31.31 22.07
C PRO A 243 -15.01 -30.43 22.14
N GLU A 244 -14.15 -30.65 23.14
CA GLU A 244 -12.89 -29.92 23.32
C GLU A 244 -11.80 -30.22 22.26
N GLU A 245 -11.96 -31.30 21.50
CA GLU A 245 -11.08 -31.72 20.41
C GLU A 245 -11.50 -31.16 19.05
N ILE A 246 -12.67 -30.52 18.98
CA ILE A 246 -13.23 -29.95 17.75
C ILE A 246 -13.10 -28.43 17.82
N ALA A 247 -12.50 -27.82 16.81
CA ALA A 247 -12.47 -26.37 16.64
C ALA A 247 -13.23 -25.93 15.39
N ILE A 248 -13.80 -24.73 15.45
CA ILE A 248 -14.38 -24.03 14.31
C ILE A 248 -13.56 -22.78 14.01
N LEU A 249 -13.21 -22.59 12.74
CA LEU A 249 -12.61 -21.37 12.24
C LEU A 249 -13.52 -20.71 11.19
N ALA A 250 -14.04 -19.55 11.55
CA ALA A 250 -14.94 -18.74 10.76
C ALA A 250 -14.17 -17.78 9.84
N SER A 251 -14.60 -17.67 8.59
CA SER A 251 -14.10 -16.63 7.69
C SER A 251 -14.76 -15.29 8.05
N PRO A 252 -14.00 -14.18 8.08
CA PRO A 252 -14.55 -12.84 8.23
C PRO A 252 -15.37 -12.35 7.02
N ASP A 253 -15.50 -13.16 5.96
CA ASP A 253 -16.35 -12.87 4.81
C ASP A 253 -17.70 -13.61 4.84
N LEU A 254 -17.99 -14.39 5.89
CA LEU A 254 -19.29 -15.03 6.07
C LEU A 254 -20.40 -13.98 6.14
N SER A 255 -21.61 -14.31 5.68
CA SER A 255 -22.78 -13.48 5.97
C SER A 255 -23.11 -13.51 7.47
N ASN A 256 -23.80 -12.48 7.97
CA ASN A 256 -24.26 -12.45 9.36
C ASN A 256 -25.12 -13.66 9.70
N GLU A 257 -25.97 -14.11 8.77
CA GLU A 257 -26.78 -15.31 8.92
C GLU A 257 -25.91 -16.56 9.06
N SER A 258 -24.89 -16.68 8.23
CA SER A 258 -23.99 -17.84 8.23
C SER A 258 -23.12 -17.88 9.49
N ALA A 259 -22.61 -16.73 9.93
CA ALA A 259 -21.86 -16.62 11.18
C ALA A 259 -22.72 -16.93 12.42
N PHE A 260 -23.96 -16.44 12.45
CA PHE A 260 -24.91 -16.75 13.51
C PHE A 260 -25.23 -18.24 13.57
N ILE A 261 -25.60 -18.85 12.44
CA ILE A 261 -25.91 -20.29 12.37
C ILE A 261 -24.69 -21.15 12.69
N LEU A 262 -23.49 -20.76 12.26
CA LEU A 262 -22.24 -21.44 12.59
C LEU A 262 -21.97 -21.43 14.11
N ASN A 263 -22.21 -20.29 14.77
CA ASN A 263 -22.08 -20.18 16.21
C ASN A 263 -23.11 -21.03 16.97
N GLN A 264 -24.38 -21.03 16.53
CA GLN A 264 -25.41 -21.90 17.10
C GLN A 264 -25.05 -23.38 16.92
N PHE A 265 -24.59 -23.77 15.74
CA PHE A 265 -24.11 -25.13 15.48
C PHE A 265 -22.97 -25.53 16.42
N ALA A 266 -22.00 -24.63 16.64
CA ALA A 266 -20.90 -24.86 17.54
C ALA A 266 -21.35 -25.11 18.99
N ILE A 267 -22.23 -24.25 19.52
CA ILE A 267 -22.66 -24.27 20.92
C ILE A 267 -23.70 -25.36 21.18
N GLU A 268 -24.73 -25.45 20.35
CA GLU A 268 -25.90 -26.31 20.60
C GLU A 268 -25.67 -27.75 20.12
N VAL A 269 -24.96 -27.92 19.00
CA VAL A 269 -24.79 -29.24 18.36
C VAL A 269 -23.45 -29.86 18.71
N LEU A 270 -22.35 -29.16 18.47
CA LEU A 270 -21.01 -29.68 18.74
C LEU A 270 -20.59 -29.52 20.21
N LYS A 271 -21.22 -28.58 20.94
CA LYS A 271 -20.90 -28.22 22.32
C LYS A 271 -19.43 -27.80 22.52
N THR A 272 -18.81 -27.25 21.47
CA THR A 272 -17.43 -26.77 21.52
C THR A 272 -17.39 -25.28 21.84
N SER A 273 -16.44 -24.89 22.69
CA SER A 273 -16.09 -23.49 22.93
C SER A 273 -14.90 -23.01 22.09
N GLN A 274 -14.34 -23.87 21.23
CA GLN A 274 -13.16 -23.58 20.41
C GLN A 274 -13.57 -23.01 19.06
N VAL A 275 -14.27 -21.88 19.09
CA VAL A 275 -14.77 -21.19 17.90
C VAL A 275 -14.03 -19.87 17.78
N ALA A 276 -13.45 -19.58 16.61
CA ALA A 276 -12.74 -18.33 16.37
C ALA A 276 -12.95 -17.83 14.94
N THR A 277 -12.66 -16.56 14.68
CA THR A 277 -12.52 -16.00 13.32
C THR A 277 -11.09 -15.56 13.08
N ILE A 278 -10.65 -15.57 11.81
CA ILE A 278 -9.38 -14.94 11.42
C ILE A 278 -9.53 -13.42 11.45
N THR A 279 -8.50 -12.72 11.88
CA THR A 279 -8.51 -11.26 12.08
C THR A 279 -7.28 -10.60 11.48
N ASP A 280 -7.49 -9.49 10.76
CA ASP A 280 -6.37 -8.70 10.20
C ASP A 280 -5.77 -7.70 11.22
N ASN A 281 -6.45 -7.46 12.35
CA ASN A 281 -5.98 -6.62 13.46
C ASN A 281 -6.40 -7.20 14.79
N ASN A 282 -5.82 -6.66 15.85
CA ASN A 282 -5.85 -7.28 17.16
C ASN A 282 -6.33 -6.38 18.29
N CYS A 283 -7.33 -5.56 18.00
CA CYS A 283 -8.06 -4.86 19.06
C CYS A 283 -9.56 -5.06 18.93
N LEU A 284 -9.98 -6.21 18.40
CA LEU A 284 -11.36 -6.66 18.56
C LEU A 284 -11.68 -6.99 20.03
N GLU A 285 -10.68 -7.07 20.91
CA GLU A 285 -10.88 -7.01 22.36
C GLU A 285 -11.70 -5.78 22.80
N HIS A 286 -11.59 -4.66 22.08
CA HIS A 286 -12.36 -3.42 22.32
C HIS A 286 -13.45 -3.18 21.27
N PHE A 287 -14.02 -4.26 20.73
CA PHE A 287 -15.05 -4.22 19.70
C PHE A 287 -16.26 -3.38 20.11
N TYR A 288 -16.70 -3.51 21.36
CA TYR A 288 -17.88 -2.78 21.88
C TYR A 288 -17.62 -1.28 21.99
N GLU A 289 -16.45 -0.89 22.48
CA GLU A 289 -16.03 0.51 22.56
C GLU A 289 -15.91 1.11 21.17
N LEU A 290 -15.29 0.39 20.24
CA LEU A 290 -15.18 0.78 18.84
C LEU A 290 -16.57 0.98 18.21
N ALA A 291 -17.48 0.03 18.37
CA ALA A 291 -18.86 0.11 17.83
C ALA A 291 -19.63 1.32 18.37
N ALA A 292 -19.41 1.69 19.63
CA ALA A 292 -20.04 2.86 20.26
C ALA A 292 -19.42 4.19 19.83
N ILE A 293 -18.18 4.18 19.32
CA ILE A 293 -17.43 5.36 18.91
C ILE A 293 -17.53 5.61 17.40
N SER A 294 -17.54 4.57 16.58
CA SER A 294 -17.59 4.72 15.13
C SER A 294 -18.86 5.47 14.69
N ARG A 295 -18.69 6.39 13.75
CA ARG A 295 -19.76 7.21 13.18
C ARG A 295 -19.87 6.96 11.68
N THR A 296 -21.00 7.38 11.12
CA THR A 296 -21.22 7.29 9.69
C THR A 296 -20.16 8.05 8.88
N LEU A 297 -19.75 7.47 7.75
CA LEU A 297 -18.90 8.00 6.71
C LEU A 297 -19.43 9.33 6.16
N GLU A 298 -20.74 9.60 6.29
CA GLU A 298 -21.35 10.89 5.99
C GLU A 298 -20.84 12.05 6.87
N ASN A 299 -20.23 11.76 8.02
CA ASN A 299 -19.63 12.77 8.89
C ASN A 299 -18.20 13.12 8.49
N ILE A 300 -17.53 12.33 7.64
CA ILE A 300 -16.16 12.60 7.17
C ILE A 300 -16.06 14.02 6.58
N PRO A 301 -16.97 14.49 5.70
CA PRO A 301 -16.90 15.86 5.17
C PRO A 301 -17.03 16.96 6.24
N LYS A 302 -17.52 16.66 7.45
CA LYS A 302 -17.67 17.62 8.55
C LYS A 302 -16.42 17.77 9.40
N SER A 303 -15.47 16.82 9.34
CA SER A 303 -14.25 16.86 10.14
C SER A 303 -13.37 18.06 9.77
N GLU A 304 -12.81 18.73 10.77
CA GLU A 304 -11.90 19.88 10.65
C GLU A 304 -10.46 19.41 10.38
N TRP A 305 -10.12 18.22 10.85
CA TRP A 305 -8.82 17.58 10.66
C TRP A 305 -8.95 16.07 10.46
N PHE A 306 -7.94 15.48 9.82
CA PHE A 306 -7.81 14.06 9.57
C PHE A 306 -6.47 13.55 10.09
N LEU A 307 -6.52 12.39 10.73
CA LEU A 307 -5.33 11.70 11.22
C LEU A 307 -5.28 10.29 10.62
N LEU A 308 -4.21 9.98 9.90
CA LEU A 308 -3.91 8.65 9.39
C LEU A 308 -2.90 8.01 10.33
N VAL A 309 -3.29 6.96 11.05
CA VAL A 309 -2.40 6.19 11.92
C VAL A 309 -2.15 4.85 11.24
N ASP A 310 -0.93 4.66 10.74
CA ASP A 310 -0.53 3.43 10.03
C ASP A 310 -1.44 3.03 8.86
N ALA A 311 -2.15 4.01 8.30
CA ALA A 311 -3.20 3.80 7.34
C ALA A 311 -2.77 4.20 5.93
N ASN A 312 -3.02 3.34 4.94
CA ASN A 312 -2.86 3.65 3.53
C ASN A 312 -4.20 3.50 2.77
N PRO A 313 -5.13 4.46 2.92
CA PRO A 313 -6.45 4.38 2.29
C PRO A 313 -6.41 4.47 0.77
N GLN A 314 -5.31 4.94 0.15
CA GLN A 314 -5.20 5.01 -1.32
C GLN A 314 -5.19 3.62 -1.97
N VAL A 315 -4.52 2.68 -1.33
CA VAL A 315 -4.38 1.32 -1.83
C VAL A 315 -5.54 0.48 -1.33
N THR A 316 -5.89 0.61 -0.05
CA THR A 316 -6.83 -0.27 0.62
C THR A 316 -8.29 0.17 0.50
N HIS A 317 -8.57 1.46 0.68
CA HIS A 317 -9.92 2.01 0.76
C HIS A 317 -10.12 3.27 -0.11
N PRO A 318 -9.92 3.20 -1.44
CA PRO A 318 -9.90 4.39 -2.32
C PRO A 318 -11.20 5.22 -2.31
N ILE A 319 -12.31 4.59 -1.90
CA ILE A 319 -13.61 5.25 -1.80
C ILE A 319 -13.64 6.27 -0.66
N LEU A 320 -13.01 5.94 0.48
CA LEU A 320 -12.85 6.88 1.60
C LEU A 320 -11.94 8.05 1.20
N LEU A 321 -10.89 7.76 0.43
CA LEU A 321 -9.93 8.77 0.00
C LEU A 321 -10.58 9.90 -0.81
N ILE A 322 -11.64 9.62 -1.58
CA ILE A 322 -12.38 10.67 -2.32
C ILE A 322 -12.92 11.75 -1.37
N GLN A 323 -13.43 11.36 -0.21
CA GLN A 323 -13.97 12.30 0.78
C GLN A 323 -12.85 13.10 1.46
N ILE A 324 -11.72 12.46 1.73
CA ILE A 324 -10.54 13.11 2.33
C ILE A 324 -9.91 14.12 1.36
N LYS A 325 -9.85 13.80 0.06
CA LYS A 325 -9.37 14.74 -0.97
C LYS A 325 -10.22 16.01 -1.04
N LYS A 326 -11.56 15.85 -1.04
CA LYS A 326 -12.47 17.00 -0.94
C LYS A 326 -12.24 17.83 0.32
N ALA A 327 -11.85 17.19 1.43
CA ALA A 327 -11.50 17.90 2.64
C ALA A 327 -10.21 18.72 2.50
N LYS A 328 -9.20 18.21 1.79
CA LYS A 328 -7.98 18.97 1.48
C LYS A 328 -8.26 20.18 0.61
N ASP A 329 -9.14 20.07 -0.38
CA ASP A 329 -9.57 21.21 -1.22
C ASP A 329 -10.23 22.32 -0.38
N LEU A 330 -10.86 21.95 0.74
CA LEU A 330 -11.41 22.85 1.76
C LEU A 330 -10.37 23.30 2.80
N LYS A 331 -9.08 23.09 2.54
CA LYS A 331 -7.93 23.49 3.39
C LYS A 331 -7.95 22.89 4.80
N LYS A 332 -8.47 21.68 4.95
CA LYS A 332 -8.47 20.94 6.23
C LYS A 332 -7.12 20.27 6.47
N ARG A 333 -6.70 20.19 7.75
CA ARG A 333 -5.41 19.61 8.16
C ARG A 333 -5.46 18.08 8.05
N ILE A 334 -4.46 17.47 7.41
CA ILE A 334 -4.34 16.03 7.23
C ILE A 334 -2.93 15.59 7.66
N VAL A 335 -2.86 14.81 8.74
CA VAL A 335 -1.59 14.34 9.32
C VAL A 335 -1.49 12.83 9.20
N SER A 336 -0.32 12.33 8.83
CA SER A 336 0.03 10.91 8.83
C SER A 336 1.06 10.63 9.92
N LEU A 337 0.72 9.76 10.87
CA LEU A 337 1.60 9.24 11.89
C LEU A 337 1.79 7.74 11.69
N LYS A 338 3.04 7.30 11.62
CA LYS A 338 3.40 5.91 11.36
C LYS A 338 4.30 5.43 12.48
N HIS A 339 4.06 4.23 13.00
CA HIS A 339 5.00 3.57 13.92
C HIS A 339 5.85 2.50 13.25
N TYR A 340 5.59 2.20 11.97
CA TYR A 340 6.42 1.34 11.13
C TYR A 340 6.68 1.98 9.76
N PRO A 341 7.79 1.63 9.09
CA PRO A 341 8.13 2.17 7.79
C PRO A 341 7.10 1.73 6.74
N MET A 342 6.15 2.62 6.47
CA MET A 342 5.19 2.50 5.37
C MET A 342 5.39 3.64 4.37
N THR A 343 5.46 3.26 3.09
CA THR A 343 5.42 4.20 1.98
C THR A 343 3.96 4.53 1.66
N ILE A 344 3.53 5.71 2.06
CA ILE A 344 2.35 6.33 1.45
C ILE A 344 2.72 6.59 -0.01
N ALA A 345 1.83 6.22 -0.93
CA ALA A 345 2.18 6.30 -2.33
C ALA A 345 2.53 7.76 -2.69
N PRO A 346 3.63 8.00 -3.43
CA PRO A 346 4.15 9.35 -3.66
C PRO A 346 3.10 10.33 -4.18
N GLU A 347 2.12 9.83 -4.91
CA GLU A 347 1.03 10.57 -5.53
C GLU A 347 -0.01 11.07 -4.54
N THR A 348 0.07 10.71 -3.25
CA THR A 348 -0.79 11.26 -2.19
C THR A 348 -0.01 11.97 -1.10
N LYS A 349 1.32 12.07 -1.18
CA LYS A 349 2.09 12.89 -0.25
C LYS A 349 1.64 14.35 -0.25
N TRP A 350 1.22 14.89 -1.39
CA TRP A 350 0.68 16.26 -1.48
C TRP A 350 -0.62 16.46 -0.69
N LEU A 351 -1.35 15.38 -0.37
CA LEU A 351 -2.55 15.42 0.47
C LEU A 351 -2.19 15.75 1.93
N LEU A 352 -1.02 15.27 2.37
CA LEU A 352 -0.59 15.31 3.75
C LEU A 352 0.08 16.65 4.04
N ASP A 353 -0.29 17.28 5.15
CA ASP A 353 0.44 18.41 5.70
C ASP A 353 1.69 17.93 6.45
N GLU A 354 1.61 16.74 7.06
CA GLU A 354 2.69 16.10 7.80
C GLU A 354 2.68 14.58 7.54
N ASP A 355 3.86 13.97 7.41
CA ASP A 355 4.04 12.51 7.30
C ASP A 355 5.25 12.07 8.13
N LEU A 356 5.00 11.54 9.33
CA LEU A 356 6.03 11.27 10.33
C LEU A 356 6.11 9.77 10.66
N LEU A 357 7.35 9.27 10.77
CA LEU A 357 7.66 7.96 11.33
C LEU A 357 8.18 8.16 12.77
N LEU A 358 7.48 7.61 13.75
CA LEU A 358 7.70 7.82 15.17
C LEU A 358 7.83 6.48 15.91
N SER A 359 8.41 6.47 17.10
CA SER A 359 8.26 5.32 18.01
C SER A 359 6.82 5.23 18.52
N GLU A 360 6.44 4.09 19.10
CA GLU A 360 5.12 3.92 19.72
C GLU A 360 4.85 5.02 20.76
N GLU A 361 5.81 5.30 21.65
CA GLU A 361 5.67 6.29 22.72
C GLU A 361 5.52 7.70 22.15
N ALA A 362 6.37 8.07 21.18
CA ALA A 362 6.32 9.39 20.56
C ALA A 362 5.02 9.63 19.78
N LEU A 363 4.50 8.58 19.12
CA LEU A 363 3.20 8.64 18.45
C LEU A 363 2.08 8.87 19.46
N ILE A 364 2.05 8.08 20.55
CA ILE A 364 1.04 8.22 21.61
C ILE A 364 1.07 9.62 22.22
N THR A 365 2.26 10.16 22.54
CA THR A 365 2.39 11.54 23.04
C THR A 365 1.84 12.57 22.05
N ARG A 366 2.07 12.37 20.75
CA ARG A 366 1.58 13.31 19.72
C ARG A 366 0.06 13.28 19.54
N LEU A 367 -0.63 12.22 20.00
CA LEU A 367 -2.10 12.17 19.97
C LEU A 367 -2.74 13.27 20.84
N ASP A 368 -2.00 13.82 21.81
CA ASP A 368 -2.49 14.92 22.66
C ASP A 368 -2.80 16.20 21.88
N GLU A 369 -2.14 16.42 20.72
CA GLU A 369 -2.44 17.53 19.81
C GLU A 369 -3.86 17.45 19.22
N PHE A 370 -4.48 16.28 19.24
CA PHE A 370 -5.76 15.98 18.59
C PHE A 370 -6.91 15.84 19.58
N GLN A 371 -6.76 16.30 20.83
CA GLN A 371 -7.79 16.19 21.87
C GLN A 371 -9.01 17.08 21.63
N GLU A 372 -8.90 18.12 20.78
CA GLU A 372 -9.97 19.08 20.52
C GLU A 372 -10.44 19.09 19.06
N GLY A 373 -11.63 19.66 18.84
CA GLY A 373 -12.23 19.81 17.51
C GLY A 373 -12.98 18.56 17.00
N ILE A 374 -13.43 18.63 15.75
CA ILE A 374 -14.14 17.53 15.08
C ILE A 374 -13.15 16.79 14.17
N GLY A 375 -12.61 15.66 14.62
CA GLY A 375 -11.64 14.87 13.86
C GLY A 375 -12.20 13.62 13.20
N THR A 376 -11.51 13.12 12.17
CA THR A 376 -11.62 11.72 11.72
C THR A 376 -10.24 11.07 11.77
N ILE A 377 -10.17 9.93 12.44
CA ILE A 377 -8.98 9.08 12.52
C ILE A 377 -9.21 7.85 11.65
N LEU A 378 -8.32 7.63 10.70
CA LEU A 378 -8.22 6.36 9.98
C LEU A 378 -7.08 5.56 10.58
N VAL A 379 -7.37 4.36 11.05
CA VAL A 379 -6.36 3.49 11.65
C VAL A 379 -6.16 2.25 10.79
N GLY A 380 -4.90 1.97 10.47
CA GLY A 380 -4.51 0.79 9.69
C GLY A 380 -4.63 -0.49 10.50
N PRO A 381 -4.52 -1.65 9.84
CA PRO A 381 -4.74 -2.91 10.50
C PRO A 381 -3.62 -3.37 11.43
N ARG A 382 -2.40 -2.89 11.20
CA ARG A 382 -1.19 -3.34 11.90
C ARG A 382 -0.80 -2.44 13.08
N THR A 383 -1.70 -1.60 13.55
CA THR A 383 -1.49 -0.75 14.73
C THR A 383 -1.36 -1.59 16.01
N THR A 384 -0.43 -1.23 16.89
CA THR A 384 -0.22 -1.97 18.15
C THR A 384 -1.40 -1.78 19.11
N SER A 385 -1.53 -2.71 20.07
CA SER A 385 -2.58 -2.66 21.10
C SER A 385 -2.64 -1.28 21.80
N ASN A 386 -1.50 -0.74 22.22
CA ASN A 386 -1.45 0.50 22.99
C ASN A 386 -1.78 1.74 22.18
N ILE A 387 -1.32 1.82 20.92
CA ILE A 387 -1.70 2.91 20.03
C ILE A 387 -3.22 2.87 19.83
N PHE A 388 -3.79 1.70 19.54
CA PHE A 388 -5.22 1.56 19.29
C PHE A 388 -6.07 1.93 20.52
N ILE A 389 -5.68 1.47 21.72
CA ILE A 389 -6.31 1.86 22.98
C ILE A 389 -6.23 3.38 23.18
N SER A 390 -5.09 3.99 22.88
CA SER A 390 -4.91 5.45 22.98
C SER A 390 -5.84 6.21 22.04
N LEU A 391 -6.03 5.73 20.80
CA LEU A 391 -6.99 6.29 19.85
C LEU A 391 -8.44 6.16 20.33
N ILE A 392 -8.81 5.02 20.93
CA ILE A 392 -10.12 4.84 21.56
C ILE A 392 -10.31 5.86 22.68
N ASN A 393 -9.34 5.97 23.59
CA ASN A 393 -9.39 6.92 24.71
C ASN A 393 -9.54 8.37 24.24
N LEU A 394 -8.81 8.76 23.18
CA LEU A 394 -8.94 10.06 22.54
C LEU A 394 -10.37 10.32 22.07
N CYS A 395 -11.00 9.31 21.45
CA CYS A 395 -12.38 9.42 20.97
C CYS A 395 -13.41 9.45 22.11
N ILE A 396 -13.20 8.69 23.19
CA ILE A 396 -14.04 8.70 24.38
C ILE A 396 -14.02 10.09 25.03
N ASN A 397 -12.83 10.69 25.17
CA ASN A 397 -12.65 11.97 25.85
C ASN A 397 -13.24 13.16 25.08
N ASN A 398 -13.02 13.25 23.76
CA ASN A 398 -13.51 14.37 22.96
C ASN A 398 -15.00 14.21 22.57
N GLY A 399 -15.46 12.98 22.31
CA GLY A 399 -16.85 12.70 21.95
C GLY A 399 -17.29 13.28 20.61
N LYS A 400 -16.44 13.94 19.81
CA LYS A 400 -16.72 14.42 18.45
C LYS A 400 -15.80 13.81 17.39
N ILE A 401 -14.73 13.13 17.80
CA ILE A 401 -13.83 12.39 16.92
C ILE A 401 -14.50 11.10 16.43
N ASN A 402 -14.28 10.80 15.14
CA ASN A 402 -14.66 9.54 14.50
C ASN A 402 -13.42 8.65 14.35
N LEU A 403 -13.53 7.36 14.68
CA LEU A 403 -12.47 6.36 14.49
C LEU A 403 -12.95 5.30 13.50
N ILE A 404 -12.18 5.13 12.42
CA ILE A 404 -12.48 4.22 11.31
C ILE A 404 -11.31 3.26 11.11
N PRO A 405 -11.46 1.98 11.47
CA PRO A 405 -10.42 0.97 11.29
C PRO A 405 -10.46 0.36 9.90
N LEU A 406 -9.43 0.59 9.09
CA LEU A 406 -9.35 0.12 7.71
C LEU A 406 -9.14 -1.41 7.64
N ARG A 407 -10.24 -2.17 7.60
CA ARG A 407 -10.22 -3.65 7.51
C ARG A 407 -10.26 -4.15 6.06
N SER A 408 -9.42 -5.12 5.73
CA SER A 408 -9.39 -5.75 4.41
C SER A 408 -10.57 -6.68 4.16
N ARG A 409 -11.16 -7.29 5.22
CA ARG A 409 -12.26 -8.26 5.10
C ARG A 409 -13.62 -7.61 5.17
N ALA A 410 -14.59 -8.17 4.45
CA ALA A 410 -15.84 -7.48 4.15
C ALA A 410 -16.86 -7.48 5.30
N ASN A 411 -16.83 -8.49 6.17
CA ASN A 411 -17.80 -8.63 7.26
C ASN A 411 -17.15 -9.00 8.59
N LEU A 412 -15.91 -8.59 8.82
CA LEU A 412 -15.21 -8.90 10.07
C LEU A 412 -16.04 -8.42 11.28
N GLU A 413 -16.63 -7.22 11.18
CA GLU A 413 -17.46 -6.65 12.23
C GLU A 413 -18.69 -7.52 12.52
N GLY A 414 -19.36 -8.04 11.49
CA GLY A 414 -20.55 -8.85 11.65
C GLY A 414 -20.25 -10.26 12.15
N VAL A 415 -19.19 -10.88 11.67
CA VAL A 415 -18.76 -12.21 12.15
C VAL A 415 -18.33 -12.14 13.61
N PHE A 416 -17.57 -11.11 13.99
CA PHE A 416 -17.08 -10.95 15.36
C PHE A 416 -18.21 -10.71 16.39
N GLN A 417 -19.36 -10.16 15.98
CA GLN A 417 -20.54 -10.04 16.84
C GLN A 417 -21.03 -11.41 17.35
N PHE A 418 -20.90 -12.44 16.53
CA PHE A 418 -21.36 -13.80 16.86
C PHE A 418 -20.23 -14.68 17.36
N ILE A 419 -19.00 -14.46 16.89
CA ILE A 419 -17.81 -15.25 17.20
C ILE A 419 -16.72 -14.31 17.74
N PRO A 420 -16.78 -13.93 19.02
CA PRO A 420 -15.91 -12.89 19.61
C PRO A 420 -14.56 -13.44 20.07
N HIS A 421 -13.95 -14.32 19.28
CA HIS A 421 -12.69 -14.98 19.59
C HIS A 421 -11.77 -14.98 18.37
N THR A 422 -10.49 -14.74 18.59
CA THR A 422 -9.47 -14.69 17.53
C THR A 422 -8.83 -16.05 17.32
N GLU A 423 -8.23 -16.22 16.14
CA GLU A 423 -7.57 -17.43 15.71
C GLU A 423 -6.44 -17.90 16.64
N ASP A 424 -5.82 -16.99 17.40
CA ASP A 424 -4.67 -17.28 18.27
C ASP A 424 -4.94 -18.41 19.26
N GLN A 425 -6.13 -18.41 19.88
CA GLN A 425 -6.52 -19.45 20.83
C GLN A 425 -6.59 -20.82 20.13
N VAL A 426 -7.22 -20.88 18.96
CA VAL A 426 -7.39 -22.12 18.18
C VAL A 426 -6.05 -22.59 17.63
N PHE A 427 -5.24 -21.68 17.08
CA PHE A 427 -3.93 -21.99 16.53
C PHE A 427 -2.97 -22.51 17.59
N HIS A 428 -2.99 -21.92 18.79
CA HIS A 428 -2.22 -22.42 19.94
C HIS A 428 -2.69 -23.81 20.38
N ALA A 429 -4.02 -24.05 20.41
CA ALA A 429 -4.58 -25.34 20.76
C ALA A 429 -4.23 -26.43 19.72
N ILE A 430 -4.22 -26.09 18.42
CA ILE A 430 -3.76 -26.97 17.34
C ILE A 430 -2.27 -27.30 17.53
N LYS A 431 -1.41 -26.30 17.74
CA LYS A 431 0.04 -26.52 17.99
C LYS A 431 0.31 -27.39 19.20
N LYS A 432 -0.55 -27.31 20.23
CA LYS A 432 -0.52 -28.18 21.42
C LYS A 432 -1.17 -29.55 21.23
N LYS A 433 -1.60 -29.90 20.01
CA LYS A 433 -2.29 -31.15 19.66
C LYS A 433 -3.55 -31.42 20.49
N LYS A 434 -4.23 -30.34 20.92
CA LYS A 434 -5.52 -30.46 21.63
C LYS A 434 -6.69 -30.55 20.66
N ILE A 435 -6.57 -29.89 19.50
CA ILE A 435 -7.57 -29.93 18.44
C ILE A 435 -7.21 -31.06 17.47
N LYS A 436 -8.15 -31.98 17.28
CA LYS A 436 -8.03 -33.11 16.35
C LYS A 436 -8.87 -32.91 15.09
N VAL A 437 -10.00 -32.20 15.20
CA VAL A 437 -10.88 -31.88 14.06
C VAL A 437 -11.01 -30.37 13.92
N LEU A 438 -10.73 -29.86 12.72
CA LEU A 438 -10.96 -28.48 12.36
C LEU A 438 -12.10 -28.39 11.33
N PHE A 439 -13.20 -27.76 11.72
CA PHE A 439 -14.24 -27.33 10.79
C PHE A 439 -13.96 -25.88 10.40
N THR A 440 -13.69 -25.61 9.13
CA THR A 440 -13.29 -24.25 8.71
C THR A 440 -14.01 -23.78 7.46
N THR A 441 -14.32 -22.49 7.48
CA THR A 441 -14.86 -21.71 6.35
C THR A 441 -13.77 -20.81 5.74
N GLU A 442 -12.55 -20.92 6.26
CA GLU A 442 -11.39 -20.10 5.92
C GLU A 442 -10.15 -20.97 5.71
N ARG A 443 -9.17 -20.44 4.97
CA ARG A 443 -7.90 -21.13 4.73
C ARG A 443 -6.87 -20.77 5.79
N ILE A 444 -6.08 -21.78 6.18
CA ILE A 444 -4.94 -21.61 7.08
C ILE A 444 -3.65 -22.07 6.39
N SER A 445 -2.50 -21.81 7.03
CA SER A 445 -1.22 -22.22 6.46
C SER A 445 -1.11 -23.74 6.34
N PRO A 446 -0.48 -24.29 5.27
CA PRO A 446 -0.28 -25.73 5.10
C PRO A 446 0.46 -26.38 6.28
N GLU A 447 1.37 -25.67 6.94
CA GLU A 447 2.09 -26.19 8.12
C GLU A 447 1.14 -26.41 9.31
N LEU A 448 0.22 -25.48 9.54
CA LEU A 448 -0.77 -25.61 10.59
C LEU A 448 -1.80 -26.70 10.24
N ALA A 449 -2.20 -26.78 8.97
CA ALA A 449 -3.12 -27.81 8.48
C ALA A 449 -2.60 -29.24 8.74
N LYS A 450 -1.29 -29.48 8.52
CA LYS A 450 -0.63 -30.77 8.81
C LYS A 450 -0.65 -31.17 10.29
N SER A 451 -0.92 -30.24 11.19
CA SER A 451 -0.96 -30.49 12.63
C SER A 451 -2.34 -30.92 13.13
N VAL A 452 -3.36 -30.95 12.26
CA VAL A 452 -4.73 -31.36 12.58
C VAL A 452 -4.99 -32.76 11.98
N GLU A 453 -5.68 -33.63 12.71
CA GLU A 453 -5.95 -35.01 12.24
C GLU A 453 -6.99 -35.05 11.12
N ASN A 454 -8.07 -34.26 11.25
CA ASN A 454 -9.11 -34.18 10.23
C ASN A 454 -9.57 -32.74 9.97
N ILE A 455 -9.81 -32.39 8.71
CA ILE A 455 -10.26 -31.07 8.28
C ILE A 455 -11.55 -31.18 7.45
N ILE A 456 -12.57 -30.45 7.89
CA ILE A 456 -13.81 -30.22 7.14
C ILE A 456 -13.76 -28.80 6.60
N LEU A 457 -13.84 -28.64 5.28
CA LEU A 457 -13.62 -27.36 4.60
C LEU A 457 -14.86 -26.94 3.79
N LEU A 458 -15.33 -25.72 4.03
CA LEU A 458 -16.30 -25.03 3.19
C LEU A 458 -15.56 -23.97 2.35
N ASP A 459 -15.36 -24.25 1.07
CA ASP A 459 -14.54 -23.43 0.16
C ASP A 459 -15.13 -23.35 -1.25
N ILE A 460 -14.72 -22.34 -2.00
CA ILE A 460 -15.19 -22.03 -3.36
C ILE A 460 -14.24 -22.63 -4.39
N PHE A 461 -12.92 -22.52 -4.16
CA PHE A 461 -11.90 -22.88 -5.15
C PHE A 461 -10.89 -23.89 -4.59
N PRO A 462 -10.36 -24.80 -5.42
CA PRO A 462 -9.20 -25.61 -5.07
C PRO A 462 -7.98 -24.76 -4.72
N SER A 463 -7.26 -25.19 -3.70
CA SER A 463 -6.04 -24.55 -3.18
C SER A 463 -5.07 -25.59 -2.62
N GLU A 464 -3.82 -25.18 -2.34
CA GLU A 464 -2.86 -26.04 -1.64
C GLU A 464 -3.42 -26.52 -0.29
N PHE A 465 -4.10 -25.63 0.44
CA PHE A 465 -4.77 -25.97 1.69
C PHE A 465 -5.88 -27.01 1.51
N SER A 466 -6.69 -26.90 0.46
CA SER A 466 -7.76 -27.86 0.20
C SER A 466 -7.26 -29.30 0.00
N ASN A 467 -6.00 -29.50 -0.43
CA ASN A 467 -5.38 -30.82 -0.53
C ASN A 467 -5.15 -31.50 0.83
N HIS A 468 -5.28 -30.77 1.94
CA HIS A 468 -5.22 -31.31 3.29
C HIS A 468 -6.60 -31.59 3.90
N ALA A 469 -7.70 -31.19 3.23
CA ALA A 469 -9.05 -31.43 3.72
C ALA A 469 -9.46 -32.90 3.54
N ASP A 470 -10.24 -33.42 4.48
CA ASP A 470 -10.85 -34.75 4.40
C ASP A 470 -12.25 -34.69 3.79
N ILE A 471 -12.99 -33.62 4.08
CA ILE A 471 -14.31 -33.36 3.53
C ILE A 471 -14.34 -31.93 3.02
N ILE A 472 -14.78 -31.74 1.78
CA ILE A 472 -14.97 -30.42 1.18
C ILE A 472 -16.43 -30.26 0.76
N PHE A 473 -17.06 -29.17 1.17
CA PHE A 473 -18.38 -28.77 0.68
C PHE A 473 -18.26 -27.52 -0.19
N PRO A 474 -18.75 -27.55 -1.45
CA PRO A 474 -18.76 -26.38 -2.31
C PRO A 474 -19.75 -25.33 -1.80
N ILE A 475 -19.30 -24.09 -1.75
CA ILE A 475 -20.10 -22.95 -1.28
C ILE A 475 -20.28 -21.87 -2.34
N THR A 476 -21.33 -21.08 -2.17
CA THR A 476 -21.62 -19.91 -3.02
C THR A 476 -20.75 -18.72 -2.69
N THR A 477 -20.53 -17.86 -3.67
CA THR A 477 -19.98 -16.52 -3.47
C THR A 477 -21.07 -15.48 -3.13
N PHE A 478 -20.69 -14.24 -2.78
CA PHE A 478 -21.66 -13.19 -2.44
C PHE A 478 -22.60 -12.77 -3.59
N PRO A 479 -22.23 -12.82 -4.89
CA PRO A 479 -23.20 -12.60 -5.97
C PRO A 479 -24.17 -13.77 -6.21
N GLU A 480 -23.88 -14.96 -5.66
CA GLU A 480 -24.66 -16.18 -5.82
C GLU A 480 -25.66 -16.43 -4.68
N SER A 481 -25.55 -15.66 -3.61
CA SER A 481 -26.32 -15.81 -2.38
C SER A 481 -26.88 -14.48 -1.90
N SER A 482 -27.80 -14.52 -0.94
CA SER A 482 -28.38 -13.32 -0.33
C SER A 482 -28.23 -13.38 1.18
N GLY A 483 -28.04 -12.24 1.81
CA GLY A 483 -27.90 -12.14 3.26
C GLY A 483 -27.57 -10.72 3.68
N THR A 484 -26.92 -10.59 4.84
CA THR A 484 -26.46 -9.30 5.36
C THR A 484 -24.98 -9.33 5.72
N LEU A 485 -24.30 -8.20 5.51
CA LEU A 485 -22.94 -7.92 5.99
C LEU A 485 -22.99 -6.66 6.86
N THR A 486 -22.21 -6.61 7.91
CA THR A 486 -21.98 -5.46 8.77
C THR A 486 -20.74 -4.72 8.28
N ASN A 487 -20.90 -3.46 7.90
CA ASN A 487 -19.81 -2.65 7.40
C ASN A 487 -18.99 -1.99 8.51
N ILE A 488 -17.98 -1.21 8.12
CA ILE A 488 -17.09 -0.44 9.01
C ILE A 488 -17.81 0.61 9.89
N GLU A 489 -19.06 0.96 9.56
CA GLU A 489 -19.92 1.83 10.36
C GLU A 489 -20.81 1.03 11.33
N PHE A 490 -20.58 -0.27 11.46
CA PHE A 490 -21.41 -1.21 12.23
C PHE A 490 -22.87 -1.24 11.76
N THR A 491 -23.09 -0.96 10.48
CA THR A 491 -24.42 -0.97 9.86
C THR A 491 -24.62 -2.23 9.04
N ASN A 492 -25.73 -2.93 9.28
CA ASN A 492 -26.11 -4.10 8.50
C ASN A 492 -26.59 -3.65 7.11
N GLN A 493 -25.89 -4.12 6.08
CA GLN A 493 -26.22 -3.91 4.68
C GLN A 493 -26.69 -5.22 4.07
N ARG A 494 -27.79 -5.17 3.34
CA ARG A 494 -28.32 -6.32 2.61
C ARG A 494 -27.61 -6.48 1.28
N PHE A 495 -27.25 -7.72 0.95
CA PHE A 495 -26.80 -8.10 -0.38
C PHE A 495 -27.78 -9.10 -0.99
N HIS A 496 -27.87 -9.05 -2.31
CA HIS A 496 -28.78 -9.84 -3.12
C HIS A 496 -28.02 -10.73 -4.10
N ALA A 497 -28.51 -11.95 -4.27
CA ALA A 497 -28.05 -12.85 -5.31
C ALA A 497 -28.39 -12.24 -6.67
N SER A 498 -27.38 -12.03 -7.51
CA SER A 498 -27.55 -11.61 -8.90
C SER A 498 -27.54 -12.79 -9.87
N VAL A 499 -26.87 -13.87 -9.50
CA VAL A 499 -26.80 -15.11 -10.27
C VAL A 499 -27.21 -16.29 -9.40
N SER A 500 -27.66 -17.37 -10.04
CA SER A 500 -27.89 -18.65 -9.36
C SER A 500 -26.56 -19.22 -8.83
N PRO A 501 -26.57 -20.01 -7.74
CA PRO A 501 -25.42 -20.81 -7.32
C PRO A 501 -24.79 -21.59 -8.47
N TYR A 502 -23.47 -21.68 -8.50
CA TYR A 502 -22.77 -22.46 -9.51
C TYR A 502 -22.82 -23.96 -9.20
N GLN A 503 -23.39 -24.72 -10.14
CA GLN A 503 -23.63 -26.17 -10.01
C GLN A 503 -24.33 -26.52 -8.68
N GLU A 504 -23.77 -27.43 -7.88
CA GLU A 504 -24.39 -27.88 -6.63
C GLU A 504 -24.01 -27.01 -5.41
N ALA A 505 -23.24 -25.93 -5.58
CA ALA A 505 -22.81 -25.08 -4.48
C ALA A 505 -24.00 -24.53 -3.68
N LYS A 506 -23.84 -24.42 -2.36
CA LYS A 506 -24.88 -23.90 -1.44
C LYS A 506 -24.33 -22.81 -0.53
N PRO A 507 -25.17 -21.87 -0.06
CA PRO A 507 -24.76 -20.95 1.00
C PRO A 507 -24.30 -21.69 2.26
N ASP A 508 -23.32 -21.12 2.99
CA ASP A 508 -22.75 -21.72 4.20
C ASP A 508 -23.84 -22.10 5.23
N TRP A 509 -24.77 -21.17 5.52
CA TRP A 509 -25.86 -21.40 6.48
C TRP A 509 -26.69 -22.64 6.14
N GLN A 510 -26.90 -22.93 4.85
CA GLN A 510 -27.71 -24.06 4.42
C GLN A 510 -26.97 -25.38 4.68
N ILE A 511 -25.68 -25.44 4.34
CA ILE A 511 -24.83 -26.62 4.62
C ILE A 511 -24.79 -26.90 6.12
N ILE A 512 -24.62 -25.85 6.94
CA ILE A 512 -24.54 -25.98 8.40
C ILE A 512 -25.90 -26.44 8.98
N CYS A 513 -27.02 -25.91 8.50
CA CYS A 513 -28.36 -26.36 8.93
C CYS A 513 -28.61 -27.83 8.57
N GLU A 514 -28.22 -28.28 7.38
CA GLU A 514 -28.35 -29.68 6.96
C GLU A 514 -27.48 -30.61 7.83
N LEU A 515 -26.24 -30.20 8.14
CA LEU A 515 -25.36 -30.94 9.05
C LEU A 515 -25.96 -31.03 10.46
N ALA A 516 -26.52 -29.93 10.99
CA ALA A 516 -27.20 -29.92 12.28
C ALA A 516 -28.37 -30.91 12.29
N ARG A 517 -29.17 -30.95 11.22
CA ARG A 517 -30.28 -31.90 11.07
C ARG A 517 -29.83 -33.35 10.96
N GLU A 518 -28.77 -33.63 10.22
CA GLU A 518 -28.15 -34.97 10.17
C GLU A 518 -27.64 -35.40 11.56
N MET A 519 -27.21 -34.43 12.37
CA MET A 519 -26.84 -34.65 13.77
C MET A 519 -28.03 -34.78 14.73
N ARG A 520 -29.26 -34.69 14.23
CA ARG A 520 -30.55 -34.71 14.97
C ARG A 520 -30.76 -33.49 15.88
N ALA A 521 -30.19 -32.35 15.53
CA ALA A 521 -30.49 -31.09 16.20
C ALA A 521 -31.82 -30.50 15.71
N GLU A 522 -32.56 -29.89 16.63
CA GLU A 522 -33.79 -29.16 16.34
C GLU A 522 -33.48 -27.66 16.14
N GLY A 523 -34.38 -26.90 15.50
CA GLY A 523 -34.21 -25.43 15.36
C GLY A 523 -33.42 -24.95 14.12
N PHE A 524 -33.04 -25.86 13.22
CA PHE A 524 -32.27 -25.55 11.99
C PHE A 524 -33.08 -25.75 10.68
N ASN A 525 -34.40 -25.48 10.73
CA ASN A 525 -35.34 -25.71 9.62
C ASN A 525 -35.58 -24.46 8.74
N TYR A 526 -34.59 -23.58 8.61
CA TYR A 526 -34.72 -22.34 7.84
C TYR A 526 -34.78 -22.61 6.33
N GLN A 527 -35.68 -21.92 5.63
CA GLN A 527 -35.86 -22.02 4.17
C GLN A 527 -35.16 -20.90 3.40
N SER A 528 -34.83 -19.80 4.07
CA SER A 528 -34.21 -18.64 3.44
C SER A 528 -33.32 -17.87 4.43
N SER A 529 -32.36 -17.11 3.92
CA SER A 529 -31.54 -16.23 4.77
C SER A 529 -32.38 -15.17 5.46
N GLN A 530 -33.49 -14.73 4.86
CA GLN A 530 -34.41 -13.75 5.44
C GLN A 530 -35.04 -14.23 6.76
N GLU A 531 -35.36 -15.53 6.87
CA GLU A 531 -35.87 -16.10 8.13
C GLU A 531 -34.82 -16.02 9.23
N ILE A 532 -33.55 -16.26 8.89
CA ILE A 532 -32.43 -16.13 9.82
C ILE A 532 -32.20 -14.65 10.17
N THR A 533 -32.19 -13.75 9.18
CA THR A 533 -32.03 -12.31 9.40
C THR A 533 -33.07 -11.77 10.39
N ALA A 534 -34.31 -12.26 10.32
CA ALA A 534 -35.41 -11.83 11.20
C ALA A 534 -35.21 -12.19 12.68
N ILE A 535 -34.40 -13.21 12.97
CA ILE A 535 -34.10 -13.67 14.33
C ILE A 535 -32.69 -13.25 14.80
N LEU A 536 -31.89 -12.61 13.95
CA LEU A 536 -30.57 -12.12 14.35
C LEU A 536 -30.71 -11.17 15.55
N PRO A 537 -29.90 -11.35 16.60
CA PRO A 537 -29.96 -10.46 17.75
C PRO A 537 -29.57 -9.04 17.32
N VAL A 538 -30.36 -8.06 17.75
CA VAL A 538 -30.01 -6.65 17.57
C VAL A 538 -28.84 -6.35 18.50
N PHE A 539 -27.68 -6.07 17.92
CA PHE A 539 -26.50 -5.71 18.70
C PHE A 539 -26.76 -4.39 19.42
N PRO A 540 -26.78 -4.34 20.77
CA PRO A 540 -27.06 -3.11 21.49
C PRO A 540 -25.82 -2.22 21.38
N ILE A 541 -25.83 -1.29 20.42
CA ILE A 541 -24.83 -0.22 20.38
C ILE A 541 -25.08 0.62 21.64
N THR A 542 -24.24 0.42 22.66
CA THR A 542 -24.31 1.19 23.90
C THR A 542 -24.17 2.66 23.55
N LYS A 543 -25.18 3.47 23.92
CA LYS A 543 -25.06 4.93 23.80
C LYS A 543 -23.81 5.37 24.57
N ARG A 544 -22.98 6.22 23.96
CA ARG A 544 -21.68 6.74 24.47
C ARG A 544 -21.67 7.23 25.92
N THR A 545 -22.84 7.49 26.51
CA THR A 545 -23.00 8.20 27.78
C THR A 545 -22.42 7.51 29.02
N LYS A 546 -21.73 6.36 28.91
CA LYS A 546 -21.07 5.67 30.06
C LYS A 546 -19.76 4.94 29.74
N LEU A 547 -19.06 5.24 28.63
CA LEU A 547 -17.75 4.62 28.37
C LEU A 547 -16.68 5.25 29.27
N LYS A 548 -15.87 4.41 29.93
CA LYS A 548 -14.70 4.81 30.71
C LYS A 548 -13.44 4.65 29.85
N SER A 549 -12.40 5.43 30.17
CA SER A 549 -11.09 5.23 29.55
C SER A 549 -10.55 3.83 29.86
N LEU A 550 -9.87 3.27 28.87
CA LEU A 550 -9.28 1.95 28.88
C LEU A 550 -7.82 2.03 29.37
N PRO A 551 -7.37 1.11 30.24
CA PRO A 551 -5.98 1.05 30.68
C PRO A 551 -5.07 0.57 29.53
N LEU A 552 -3.86 1.14 29.44
CA LEU A 552 -2.82 0.64 28.53
C LEU A 552 -2.29 -0.72 29.01
N LYS A 553 -1.84 -1.55 28.08
CA LYS A 553 -1.27 -2.87 28.40
C LYS A 553 0.18 -2.71 28.83
N THR A 554 0.62 -3.55 29.78
CA THR A 554 2.02 -3.59 30.24
C THR A 554 3.00 -4.05 29.15
N HIS A 555 2.52 -4.88 28.23
CA HIS A 555 3.25 -5.29 27.03
C HIS A 555 2.43 -4.94 25.79
N SER A 556 3.05 -4.17 24.89
CA SER A 556 2.55 -3.92 23.54
C SER A 556 2.61 -5.23 22.77
N HIS A 557 1.45 -5.83 22.47
CA HIS A 557 1.41 -6.93 21.52
C HIS A 557 1.53 -6.37 20.10
N GLN A 558 2.55 -6.83 19.39
CA GLN A 558 2.73 -6.58 17.97
C GLN A 558 2.12 -7.72 17.17
N TYR A 559 1.50 -7.36 16.07
CA TYR A 559 0.61 -8.25 15.37
C TYR A 559 1.02 -8.43 13.92
N GLY A 560 1.78 -9.51 13.68
CA GLY A 560 2.22 -9.92 12.36
C GLY A 560 3.37 -9.09 11.76
N PRO A 561 3.85 -9.48 10.56
CA PRO A 561 4.94 -8.78 9.87
C PRO A 561 4.57 -7.34 9.48
N LEU A 562 5.57 -6.48 9.41
CA LEU A 562 5.50 -5.01 9.41
C LEU A 562 5.04 -4.33 8.10
N ASP A 563 4.64 -5.09 7.07
CA ASP A 563 4.40 -4.51 5.74
C ASP A 563 3.01 -3.87 5.61
N PRO A 564 2.89 -2.65 5.07
CA PRO A 564 1.58 -2.02 4.89
C PRO A 564 0.67 -2.85 3.98
N LEU A 565 -0.65 -2.84 4.24
CA LEU A 565 -1.61 -3.49 3.34
C LEU A 565 -1.44 -3.00 1.91
N THR A 566 -1.24 -3.95 1.01
CA THR A 566 -1.14 -3.79 -0.43
C THR A 566 -2.37 -4.38 -1.12
N TRP A 567 -2.47 -4.20 -2.45
CA TRP A 567 -3.50 -4.90 -3.23
C TRP A 567 -3.38 -6.42 -3.20
N ASP A 568 -2.20 -6.95 -2.88
CA ASP A 568 -1.96 -8.40 -2.83
C ASP A 568 -2.47 -9.05 -1.53
N ASP A 569 -2.85 -8.24 -0.55
CA ASP A 569 -3.39 -8.68 0.74
C ASP A 569 -4.92 -8.84 0.71
N PHE A 570 -5.59 -8.39 -0.36
CA PHE A 570 -7.03 -8.57 -0.51
C PHE A 570 -7.36 -10.01 -0.90
N VAL A 571 -8.03 -10.69 0.02
CA VAL A 571 -8.46 -12.07 -0.09
C VAL A 571 -9.98 -12.17 0.08
N TYR A 572 -10.60 -13.15 -0.55
CA TYR A 572 -11.98 -13.53 -0.31
C TYR A 572 -12.03 -15.04 -0.05
N ARG A 573 -12.51 -15.43 1.15
CA ARG A 573 -12.45 -16.83 1.63
C ARG A 573 -11.05 -17.45 1.51
N GLY A 574 -10.03 -16.65 1.80
CA GLY A 574 -8.62 -17.06 1.80
C GLY A 574 -7.99 -17.20 0.41
N GLU A 575 -8.76 -17.00 -0.66
CA GLU A 575 -8.23 -16.87 -2.02
C GLU A 575 -7.83 -15.43 -2.30
N LYS A 576 -6.60 -15.20 -2.77
CA LYS A 576 -6.18 -13.86 -3.19
C LYS A 576 -6.94 -13.48 -4.45
N ILE A 577 -7.51 -12.27 -4.46
CA ILE A 577 -8.22 -11.79 -5.66
C ILE A 577 -7.26 -11.73 -6.87
N SER A 578 -5.99 -11.40 -6.63
CA SER A 578 -4.93 -11.35 -7.66
C SER A 578 -4.65 -12.71 -8.33
N ASN A 579 -4.86 -13.84 -7.65
CA ASN A 579 -4.67 -15.16 -8.26
C ASN A 579 -5.73 -15.48 -9.32
N ARG A 580 -6.93 -14.91 -9.17
CA ARG A 580 -8.09 -15.16 -10.04
C ARG A 580 -8.29 -14.09 -11.09
N VAL A 581 -7.68 -12.91 -10.90
CA VAL A 581 -7.82 -11.75 -11.79
C VAL A 581 -6.46 -11.44 -12.42
N PRO A 582 -6.14 -11.97 -13.62
CA PRO A 582 -4.82 -11.82 -14.26
C PRO A 582 -4.40 -10.36 -14.46
N ASP A 583 -5.34 -9.51 -14.83
CA ASP A 583 -5.12 -8.07 -15.01
C ASP A 583 -4.72 -7.37 -13.71
N LEU A 584 -5.32 -7.77 -12.57
CA LEU A 584 -4.94 -7.26 -11.26
C LEU A 584 -3.53 -7.74 -10.89
N LYS A 585 -3.22 -9.02 -11.13
CA LYS A 585 -1.89 -9.60 -10.91
C LYS A 585 -0.82 -8.85 -11.70
N LYS A 586 -1.06 -8.57 -12.98
CA LYS A 586 -0.17 -7.78 -13.85
C LYS A 586 0.15 -6.41 -13.26
N ILE A 587 -0.85 -5.72 -12.70
CA ILE A 587 -0.63 -4.41 -12.04
C ILE A 587 0.21 -4.55 -10.78
N ILE A 588 -0.08 -5.54 -9.95
CA ILE A 588 0.66 -5.79 -8.70
C ILE A 588 2.12 -6.10 -9.01
N ASP A 589 2.37 -7.04 -9.94
CA ASP A 589 3.71 -7.47 -10.31
C ASP A 589 4.51 -6.31 -10.92
N TYR A 590 3.91 -5.54 -11.84
CA TYR A 590 4.55 -4.36 -12.43
C TYR A 590 4.94 -3.31 -11.38
N ARG A 591 4.06 -3.04 -10.40
CA ARG A 591 4.37 -2.08 -9.33
C ARG A 591 5.45 -2.58 -8.38
N LYS A 592 5.45 -3.88 -8.07
CA LYS A 592 6.50 -4.52 -7.26
C LYS A 592 7.86 -4.40 -7.96
N THR A 593 7.94 -4.71 -9.25
CA THR A 593 9.20 -4.62 -10.02
C THR A 593 9.68 -3.18 -10.21
N LYS A 594 8.78 -2.23 -10.51
CA LYS A 594 9.14 -0.82 -10.64
C LYS A 594 9.67 -0.24 -9.32
N ASN A 595 9.05 -0.57 -8.20
CA ASN A 595 9.54 -0.15 -6.89
C ASN A 595 10.91 -0.78 -6.56
N ALA A 596 11.12 -2.05 -6.89
CA ALA A 596 12.42 -2.71 -6.73
C ALA A 596 13.51 -2.06 -7.63
N ALA A 597 13.17 -1.72 -8.87
CA ALA A 597 14.07 -1.04 -9.80
C ALA A 597 14.41 0.39 -9.31
N LEU A 598 13.42 1.15 -8.86
CA LEU A 598 13.65 2.49 -8.29
C LEU A 598 14.54 2.43 -7.05
N LEU A 599 14.34 1.43 -6.18
CA LEU A 599 15.21 1.18 -5.04
C LEU A 599 16.62 0.81 -5.49
N SER A 600 16.79 0.04 -6.57
CA SER A 600 18.11 -0.26 -7.14
C SER A 600 18.78 0.93 -7.85
N GLU A 601 18.02 1.89 -8.38
CA GLU A 601 18.57 3.13 -8.96
C GLU A 601 18.98 4.15 -7.88
N ILE A 602 18.20 4.23 -6.80
CA ILE A 602 18.52 5.05 -5.63
C ILE A 602 19.68 4.44 -4.82
N PHE A 603 19.81 3.11 -4.85
CA PHE A 603 20.88 2.34 -4.24
C PHE A 603 21.53 1.42 -5.28
N PRO A 604 22.40 1.94 -6.17
CA PRO A 604 23.04 1.14 -7.20
C PRO A 604 23.91 0.06 -6.56
N SER A 605 23.40 -1.17 -6.57
CA SER A 605 24.20 -2.35 -6.32
C SER A 605 25.01 -2.60 -7.58
N ASN A 606 26.29 -2.27 -7.52
CA ASN A 606 27.24 -2.45 -8.62
C ASN A 606 27.31 -3.97 -8.96
N PRO A 607 26.81 -4.44 -10.12
CA PRO A 607 26.59 -5.88 -10.35
C PRO A 607 27.86 -6.71 -10.57
N GLU A 608 29.05 -6.11 -10.60
CA GLU A 608 30.29 -6.82 -10.95
C GLU A 608 31.11 -7.34 -9.75
N LYS A 609 30.62 -7.22 -8.50
CA LYS A 609 31.34 -7.77 -7.32
C LYS A 609 30.44 -8.38 -6.24
N THR A 610 29.38 -9.10 -6.61
CA THR A 610 28.55 -9.81 -5.63
C THR A 610 28.37 -11.29 -5.97
N SER A 611 29.46 -11.98 -6.29
CA SER A 611 29.61 -13.37 -5.87
C SER A 611 30.24 -13.37 -4.48
N THR A 612 29.43 -13.14 -3.45
CA THR A 612 29.90 -13.21 -2.06
C THR A 612 30.11 -14.69 -1.71
N LEU A 613 31.34 -15.18 -1.84
CA LEU A 613 31.76 -16.46 -1.28
C LEU A 613 31.66 -16.36 0.25
N ILE A 614 30.74 -17.13 0.83
CA ILE A 614 30.61 -17.26 2.27
C ILE A 614 31.60 -18.35 2.69
N GLU A 615 32.73 -17.97 3.29
CA GLU A 615 33.60 -18.92 3.99
C GLU A 615 32.95 -19.26 5.34
N ILE A 616 32.53 -20.52 5.46
CA ILE A 616 31.98 -21.11 6.68
C ILE A 616 33.04 -22.05 7.22
N GLU A 617 33.72 -21.65 8.29
CA GLU A 617 34.57 -22.57 9.06
C GLU A 617 33.77 -23.11 10.25
N ILE A 618 33.76 -24.45 10.39
CA ILE A 618 33.13 -25.14 11.51
C ILE A 618 34.26 -25.71 12.36
N ASP A 619 34.38 -25.28 13.62
CA ASP A 619 35.37 -25.85 14.54
C ASP A 619 34.92 -27.19 15.14
N GLU A 620 35.85 -27.89 15.79
CA GLU A 620 35.66 -29.22 16.39
C GLU A 620 34.64 -29.25 17.55
N ASN A 621 34.22 -28.09 18.05
CA ASN A 621 33.21 -27.91 19.09
C ASN A 621 31.84 -27.46 18.53
N GLY A 622 31.68 -27.43 17.20
CA GLY A 622 30.42 -27.06 16.53
C GLY A 622 30.18 -25.55 16.44
N LEU A 623 31.23 -24.73 16.60
CA LEU A 623 31.16 -23.29 16.40
C LEU A 623 31.33 -22.93 14.93
N VAL A 624 30.31 -22.30 14.36
CA VAL A 624 30.31 -21.83 12.97
C VAL A 624 30.80 -20.38 12.93
N LYS A 625 31.91 -20.15 12.22
CA LYS A 625 32.50 -18.82 12.02
C LYS A 625 32.18 -18.36 10.60
N ILE A 626 31.55 -17.19 10.49
CA ILE A 626 31.14 -16.60 9.21
C ILE A 626 31.91 -15.30 9.02
N GLY A 627 32.83 -15.26 8.04
CA GLY A 627 33.51 -14.04 7.63
C GLY A 627 32.67 -13.26 6.62
N THR A 628 32.48 -11.95 6.81
CA THR A 628 31.55 -11.18 5.97
C THR A 628 32.20 -9.92 5.41
N GLN A 629 32.27 -9.81 4.08
CA GLN A 629 32.43 -8.52 3.40
C GLN A 629 31.06 -8.08 2.90
N SER A 630 30.43 -7.13 3.61
CA SER A 630 29.14 -6.47 3.30
C SER A 630 27.86 -7.32 3.42
N PHE A 631 26.93 -6.90 4.30
CA PHE A 631 25.56 -7.42 4.35
C PHE A 631 24.53 -6.28 4.52
N GLY A 632 23.33 -6.48 3.95
CA GLY A 632 22.10 -5.80 4.32
C GLY A 632 21.32 -6.55 5.40
N LEU A 633 20.39 -5.88 6.09
CA LEU A 633 19.66 -6.41 7.26
C LEU A 633 18.98 -7.78 7.00
N ASP A 634 18.44 -8.01 5.81
CA ASP A 634 17.64 -9.21 5.48
C ASP A 634 18.45 -10.51 5.47
N ALA A 635 19.76 -10.43 5.17
CA ALA A 635 20.66 -11.58 5.17
C ALA A 635 21.01 -12.04 6.59
N ILE A 636 21.18 -11.09 7.53
CA ILE A 636 21.42 -11.37 8.94
C ILE A 636 20.21 -12.06 9.56
N THR A 637 18.99 -11.58 9.25
CA THR A 637 17.75 -12.19 9.72
C THR A 637 17.56 -13.62 9.21
N SER A 638 17.97 -13.89 7.96
CA SER A 638 17.92 -15.23 7.38
C SER A 638 18.92 -16.20 8.03
N ILE A 639 20.15 -15.75 8.30
CA ILE A 639 21.19 -16.54 8.99
C ILE A 639 20.78 -16.85 10.44
N LEU A 640 20.18 -15.89 11.14
CA LEU A 640 19.65 -16.07 12.50
C LEU A 640 18.49 -17.07 12.55
N ASN A 641 17.65 -17.12 11.50
CA ASN A 641 16.59 -18.11 11.41
C ASN A 641 17.12 -19.53 11.18
N ILE A 642 18.18 -19.69 10.36
CA ILE A 642 18.85 -20.98 10.15
C ILE A 642 19.54 -21.46 11.44
N ALA A 643 20.12 -20.54 12.22
CA ALA A 643 20.71 -20.79 13.53
C ALA A 643 19.69 -21.33 14.54
N LYS A 644 18.53 -20.67 14.64
CA LYS A 644 17.42 -21.05 15.53
C LYS A 644 16.86 -22.43 15.20
N LEU A 645 16.84 -22.81 13.92
CA LEU A 645 16.26 -24.07 13.46
C LEU A 645 17.22 -25.27 13.60
N SER A 646 18.53 -25.05 13.67
CA SER A 646 19.54 -26.12 13.62
C SER A 646 20.18 -26.48 14.97
N GLY A 647 19.97 -25.67 16.02
CA GLY A 647 20.40 -25.99 17.40
C GLY A 647 21.90 -25.82 17.68
N TYR A 648 22.69 -25.32 16.74
CA TYR A 648 24.12 -25.03 16.91
C TYR A 648 24.36 -23.68 17.61
N ARG A 649 25.48 -23.56 18.32
CA ARG A 649 25.94 -22.27 18.89
C ARG A 649 26.74 -21.51 17.83
N LEU A 650 26.23 -20.34 17.44
CA LEU A 650 26.84 -19.51 16.40
C LEU A 650 27.61 -18.33 17.00
N LYS A 651 28.85 -18.13 16.57
CA LYS A 651 29.66 -16.96 16.92
C LYS A 651 29.88 -16.11 15.68
N ILE A 652 29.25 -14.96 15.62
CA ILE A 652 29.30 -14.03 14.49
C ILE A 652 30.33 -12.95 14.82
N ILE A 653 31.38 -12.86 14.03
CA ILE A 653 32.42 -11.81 14.16
C ILE A 653 32.23 -10.84 13.00
N VAL A 654 31.88 -9.60 13.32
CA VAL A 654 31.66 -8.55 12.33
C VAL A 654 32.91 -7.67 12.25
N ASP A 655 33.57 -7.68 11.09
CA ASP A 655 34.75 -6.85 10.82
C ASP A 655 34.34 -5.57 10.06
N THR A 656 34.49 -4.40 10.70
CA THR A 656 34.04 -3.11 10.16
C THR A 656 35.14 -2.35 9.40
N SER A 657 36.16 -3.06 8.91
CA SER A 657 37.34 -2.46 8.28
C SER A 657 37.13 -2.15 6.79
N TYR A 658 36.21 -1.25 6.43
CA TYR A 658 36.17 -0.65 5.08
C TYR A 658 35.90 0.86 5.11
N PRO A 659 36.70 1.69 4.39
CA PRO A 659 36.63 3.16 4.44
C PRO A 659 35.44 3.79 3.66
N HIS A 660 34.56 3.00 3.07
CA HIS A 660 33.42 3.50 2.29
C HIS A 660 32.13 3.76 3.10
N PHE A 661 32.17 3.57 4.43
CA PHE A 661 31.06 3.86 5.35
C PHE A 661 30.88 5.36 5.69
N LYS A 662 31.13 6.26 4.73
CA LYS A 662 30.94 7.71 4.93
C LYS A 662 29.51 8.22 4.68
N TYR A 663 28.59 7.39 4.17
CA TYR A 663 27.23 7.80 3.78
C TYR A 663 26.14 6.87 4.32
N ILE A 664 26.16 6.64 5.63
CA ILE A 664 25.01 6.07 6.34
C ILE A 664 24.55 7.10 7.37
N ASP A 665 23.29 7.49 7.25
CA ASP A 665 22.54 8.28 8.22
C ASP A 665 22.84 7.79 9.66
N ARG A 666 23.25 8.71 10.56
CA ARG A 666 23.66 8.39 11.95
C ARG A 666 22.55 7.63 12.72
N ASN A 667 21.29 7.74 12.30
CA ASN A 667 20.16 7.00 12.86
C ASN A 667 20.25 5.47 12.66
N LYS A 668 20.98 4.97 11.66
CA LYS A 668 21.14 3.53 11.42
C LYS A 668 22.25 2.89 12.26
N PHE A 669 23.29 3.64 12.64
CA PHE A 669 24.34 3.11 13.53
C PHE A 669 23.82 2.91 14.97
N CYS A 670 22.88 3.75 15.41
CA CYS A 670 22.21 3.62 16.70
C CYS A 670 21.38 2.31 16.79
N MET A 671 20.88 1.79 15.66
CA MET A 671 20.13 0.53 15.65
C MET A 671 21.00 -0.70 15.94
N CYS A 672 22.29 -0.70 15.59
CA CYS A 672 23.16 -1.85 15.85
C CYS A 672 23.42 -2.06 17.35
N TYR A 673 23.44 -0.99 18.14
CA TYR A 673 23.62 -1.08 19.59
C TYR A 673 22.32 -1.49 20.30
N ASN A 674 21.16 -0.98 19.86
CA ASN A 674 19.84 -1.40 20.37
C ASN A 674 19.50 -2.89 20.04
N TYR A 675 20.17 -3.49 19.07
CA TYR A 675 20.06 -4.92 18.77
C TYR A 675 21.01 -5.81 19.59
N LYS A 676 22.11 -5.26 20.14
CA LYS A 676 23.06 -6.02 20.97
C LYS A 676 22.40 -6.50 22.28
N ASP A 677 21.50 -5.68 22.83
CA ASP A 677 20.72 -6.02 24.02
C ASP A 677 19.55 -6.98 23.73
N ASN A 678 19.12 -7.10 22.47
CA ASN A 678 18.02 -7.98 22.03
C ASN A 678 18.48 -9.30 21.37
N LEU A 679 19.74 -9.45 20.98
CA LEU A 679 20.24 -10.62 20.23
C LEU A 679 21.04 -11.63 21.06
N ASN A 680 21.34 -11.33 22.33
CA ASN A 680 21.94 -12.30 23.25
C ASN A 680 20.88 -13.29 23.77
N GLU A 681 20.26 -14.03 22.86
CA GLU A 681 19.55 -15.26 23.18
C GLU A 681 20.58 -16.41 23.29
N SER A 682 20.30 -17.43 24.10
CA SER A 682 21.24 -18.42 24.66
C SER A 682 22.14 -19.22 23.69
N ASN A 683 21.97 -19.07 22.36
CA ASN A 683 22.70 -19.82 21.33
C ASN A 683 23.43 -18.95 20.28
N VAL A 684 23.43 -17.61 20.40
CA VAL A 684 24.14 -16.72 19.44
C VAL A 684 25.04 -15.75 20.20
N LEU A 685 26.32 -15.70 19.84
CA LEU A 685 27.31 -14.77 20.38
C LEU A 685 27.76 -13.79 19.29
N LEU A 686 27.43 -12.52 19.43
CA LEU A 686 27.82 -11.44 18.51
C LEU A 686 29.01 -10.65 19.06
N GLU A 687 30.14 -10.68 18.36
CA GLU A 687 31.37 -10.01 18.76
C GLU A 687 31.79 -8.99 17.69
N PHE A 688 31.88 -7.72 18.07
CA PHE A 688 32.31 -6.63 17.21
C PHE A 688 33.81 -6.41 17.39
N ASN A 689 34.58 -6.36 16.30
CA ASN A 689 36.01 -6.04 16.37
C ASN A 689 36.19 -4.50 16.41
N PRO A 690 36.56 -3.91 17.56
CA PRO A 690 36.53 -2.46 17.72
C PRO A 690 37.83 -1.87 17.18
N LYS A 691 37.84 -1.46 15.92
CA LYS A 691 38.88 -0.55 15.42
C LYS A 691 38.44 0.93 15.37
N PHE A 692 37.17 1.24 15.59
CA PHE A 692 36.63 2.61 15.67
C PHE A 692 35.33 2.66 16.49
N CYS A 693 35.40 2.78 17.82
CA CYS A 693 34.21 3.04 18.64
C CYS A 693 34.60 3.81 19.92
N ASP A 694 34.59 5.14 19.86
CA ASP A 694 34.58 5.97 21.06
C ASP A 694 33.18 6.01 21.68
N THR A 695 33.14 5.90 23.00
CA THR A 695 31.98 5.49 23.82
C THR A 695 31.25 6.71 24.40
N TYR A 696 29.92 6.79 24.28
CA TYR A 696 29.08 7.71 25.07
C TYR A 696 28.38 6.91 26.19
N LEU A 697 28.70 7.22 27.46
CA LEU A 697 28.02 6.69 28.65
C LEU A 697 27.14 7.79 29.28
N ARG A 698 25.87 7.48 29.58
CA ARG A 698 24.91 8.39 30.23
C ARG A 698 24.49 7.79 31.58
N ILE A 699 24.66 8.51 32.69
CA ILE A 699 24.15 8.13 34.02
C ILE A 699 23.20 9.22 34.50
N THR A 700 22.00 8.84 34.93
CA THR A 700 20.96 9.73 35.47
C THR A 700 20.75 9.48 36.96
N GLN A 701 20.82 10.53 37.80
CA GLN A 701 20.19 10.55 39.12
C GLN A 701 19.60 11.94 39.40
N GLU A 702 18.28 11.95 39.66
CA GLU A 702 17.50 13.01 40.31
C GLU A 702 17.78 14.48 39.91
N GLY A 703 17.38 14.84 38.69
CA GLY A 703 16.84 16.18 38.39
C GLY A 703 17.75 17.41 38.53
N LYS A 704 19.04 17.27 38.82
CA LYS A 704 20.05 18.33 38.72
C LYS A 704 21.37 17.74 38.21
N GLU A 705 21.77 18.10 36.99
CA GLU A 705 23.06 17.71 36.42
C GLU A 705 24.18 18.50 37.12
N ILE A 706 25.02 17.83 37.90
CA ILE A 706 26.31 18.35 38.36
C ILE A 706 27.40 17.73 37.49
N ILE A 707 28.16 18.58 36.81
CA ILE A 707 29.32 18.23 36.00
C ILE A 707 30.42 17.71 36.92
N LYS A 708 30.98 16.54 36.61
CA LYS A 708 32.29 16.14 37.15
C LYS A 708 33.29 16.03 36.01
N GLU A 709 34.40 16.73 36.17
CA GLU A 709 35.56 16.71 35.29
C GLU A 709 36.16 15.29 35.25
N VAL A 710 36.31 14.75 34.04
CA VAL A 710 37.11 13.58 33.75
C VAL A 710 38.02 13.94 32.59
N ASP A 711 39.33 13.87 32.80
CA ASP A 711 40.38 14.08 31.80
C ASP A 711 40.27 15.37 30.98
N GLY A 712 40.07 16.51 31.65
CA GLY A 712 40.16 17.84 31.03
C GLY A 712 39.05 18.17 30.04
N LEU A 713 38.00 17.35 29.94
CA LEU A 713 36.86 17.55 29.04
C LEU A 713 35.62 18.00 29.83
N ILE A 714 35.10 19.19 29.47
CA ILE A 714 33.77 19.64 29.88
C ILE A 714 32.79 19.28 28.76
N LEU A 715 31.82 18.42 29.05
CA LEU A 715 30.74 18.08 28.12
C LEU A 715 29.54 19.00 28.37
N VAL A 716 29.12 19.74 27.35
CA VAL A 716 27.89 20.54 27.35
C VAL A 716 26.90 19.91 26.37
N ASP A 717 25.73 19.45 26.82
CA ASP A 717 24.65 18.95 25.95
C ASP A 717 24.06 20.14 25.17
N ALA A 718 24.38 20.24 23.89
CA ALA A 718 24.01 21.34 23.01
C ALA A 718 22.52 21.37 22.60
N ARG A 719 21.64 20.65 23.31
CA ARG A 719 20.20 20.63 23.03
C ARG A 719 19.39 21.72 23.75
N TYR A 720 19.97 22.49 24.68
CA TYR A 720 19.24 23.53 25.44
C TYR A 720 20.08 24.76 25.88
N ALA A 721 20.98 25.31 25.05
CA ALA A 721 21.80 26.46 25.46
C ALA A 721 21.18 27.82 25.04
N ASN A 722 20.27 28.36 25.86
CA ASN A 722 20.02 29.81 25.94
C ASN A 722 20.83 30.33 27.14
N ILE A 723 22.14 30.54 26.95
CA ILE A 723 23.02 31.04 28.01
C ILE A 723 22.75 32.54 28.15
N THR A 724 22.29 32.97 29.33
CA THR A 724 22.08 34.39 29.62
C THR A 724 23.41 35.14 29.77
N ASP A 725 23.42 36.46 29.56
CA ASP A 725 24.64 37.28 29.69
C ASP A 725 25.28 37.17 31.09
N GLU A 726 24.48 36.90 32.13
CA GLU A 726 24.97 36.70 33.50
C GLU A 726 25.68 35.35 33.68
N GLU A 727 25.14 34.26 33.12
CA GLU A 727 25.77 32.93 33.14
C GLU A 727 27.08 32.93 32.34
N TYR A 728 27.13 33.63 31.21
CA TYR A 728 28.35 33.80 30.42
C TYR A 728 29.48 34.49 31.22
N GLN A 729 29.15 35.51 32.04
CA GLN A 729 30.15 36.21 32.84
C GLN A 729 30.70 35.33 33.98
N GLU A 730 29.88 34.46 34.58
CA GLU A 730 30.36 33.46 35.53
C GLU A 730 31.32 32.44 34.87
N PHE A 731 30.97 31.91 33.70
CA PHE A 731 31.82 30.95 32.98
C PHE A 731 33.18 31.53 32.56
N VAL A 732 33.23 32.80 32.16
CA VAL A 732 34.48 33.48 31.77
C VAL A 732 35.39 33.78 32.97
N GLN A 733 34.85 33.88 34.19
CA GLN A 733 35.68 34.08 35.39
C GLN A 733 36.37 32.80 35.87
N ILE A 734 35.76 31.63 35.64
CA ILE A 734 36.18 30.36 36.24
C ILE A 734 36.99 29.47 35.26
N GLY A 735 36.85 29.67 33.94
CA GLY A 735 37.53 28.86 32.91
C GLY A 735 39.01 29.20 32.67
N SER A 736 39.74 28.30 32.02
CA SER A 736 41.10 28.54 31.50
C SER A 736 41.09 29.52 30.31
N ASP A 737 42.25 30.07 29.92
CA ASP A 737 42.31 31.11 28.85
C ASP A 737 41.75 30.63 27.50
N ASP A 738 41.89 29.33 27.17
CA ASP A 738 41.28 28.73 25.97
C ASP A 738 39.76 28.67 26.06
N VAL A 739 39.20 28.36 27.23
CA VAL A 739 37.75 28.35 27.48
C VAL A 739 37.18 29.77 27.38
N LYS A 740 37.91 30.77 27.90
CA LYS A 740 37.52 32.18 27.77
C LYS A 740 37.54 32.64 26.31
N MET A 741 38.48 32.16 25.50
CA MET A 741 38.56 32.49 24.07
C MET A 741 37.40 31.86 23.28
N GLN A 742 37.07 30.59 23.57
CA GLN A 742 35.97 29.87 22.92
C GLN A 742 34.59 30.46 23.27
N MET A 743 34.36 30.79 24.54
CA MET A 743 33.11 31.41 24.98
C MET A 743 32.93 32.80 24.36
N ARG A 744 34.00 33.61 24.24
CA ARG A 744 33.95 34.92 23.56
C ARG A 744 33.60 34.81 22.07
N ALA A 745 34.07 33.76 21.40
CA ALA A 745 33.75 33.51 19.99
C ALA A 745 32.28 33.09 19.80
N LEU A 746 31.76 32.25 20.70
CA LEU A 746 30.35 31.83 20.70
C LEU A 746 29.40 33.02 20.97
N HIS A 747 29.72 33.84 21.97
CA HIS A 747 28.91 35.01 22.34
C HIS A 747 28.85 36.05 21.21
N ARG A 748 29.99 36.33 20.55
CA ARG A 748 30.03 37.21 19.36
C ARG A 748 29.27 36.65 18.17
N ALA A 749 29.35 35.34 17.91
CA ALA A 749 28.59 34.70 16.83
C ALA A 749 27.08 34.79 17.09
N HIS A 750 26.65 34.56 18.34
CA HIS A 750 25.24 34.67 18.73
C HIS A 750 24.70 36.11 18.59
N GLN A 751 25.51 37.14 18.88
CA GLN A 751 25.12 38.53 18.66
C GLN A 751 25.03 38.94 17.18
N LEU A 752 25.73 38.25 16.28
CA LEU A 752 25.79 38.54 14.83
C LEU A 752 24.70 37.83 14.02
N PHE A 753 24.24 36.65 14.45
CA PHE A 753 23.25 35.82 13.76
C PHE A 753 22.00 35.65 14.64
N ARG A 754 21.20 36.72 14.75
CA ARG A 754 20.09 36.80 15.72
C ARG A 754 18.85 35.93 15.43
N ASP A 755 18.79 35.15 14.34
CA ASP A 755 17.55 34.44 13.99
C ASP A 755 17.70 33.03 13.34
N ASP A 756 18.89 32.41 13.30
CA ASP A 756 19.01 31.04 12.76
C ASP A 756 19.91 30.12 13.61
N THR A 757 19.47 28.88 13.81
CA THR A 757 20.11 27.89 14.69
C THR A 757 21.34 27.28 14.02
N ILE A 758 22.53 27.53 14.55
CA ILE A 758 23.80 27.03 14.01
C ILE A 758 24.47 26.07 15.01
N TYR A 759 24.86 24.88 14.56
CA TYR A 759 25.56 23.87 15.36
C TYR A 759 27.08 23.86 15.06
N TYR A 760 27.91 23.76 16.11
CA TYR A 760 29.37 23.69 16.01
C TYR A 760 29.90 22.31 16.46
N HIS A 761 30.80 21.70 15.68
CA HIS A 761 31.44 20.42 16.01
C HIS A 761 32.97 20.60 16.14
N TYR A 762 33.57 20.14 17.24
CA TYR A 762 35.01 20.10 17.48
C TYR A 762 35.58 18.72 17.08
N ASN A 763 36.63 18.68 16.26
CA ASN A 763 37.30 17.43 15.88
C ASN A 763 38.73 17.40 16.43
N HIS A 764 39.06 16.40 17.24
CA HIS A 764 40.43 16.11 17.68
C HIS A 764 41.18 15.40 16.54
N VAL A 765 42.42 15.81 16.25
CA VAL A 765 43.33 15.07 15.36
C VAL A 765 44.66 14.92 16.11
N GLU A 766 45.05 13.69 16.45
CA GLU A 766 46.44 13.39 16.81
C GLU A 766 47.21 13.09 15.52
N SER A 767 48.32 13.78 15.29
CA SER A 767 49.33 13.35 14.32
C SER A 767 50.40 12.53 15.03
N SER A 768 50.64 11.31 14.55
CA SER A 768 51.95 10.68 14.76
C SER A 768 52.98 11.53 14.02
N GLU A 769 53.97 12.03 14.78
CA GLU A 769 55.10 12.89 14.39
C GLU A 769 54.89 14.40 14.58
N HIS A 770 55.87 14.99 15.28
CA HIS A 770 55.90 16.34 15.85
C HIS A 770 55.55 17.47 14.86
N SER A 771 54.35 18.04 14.98
CA SER A 771 54.06 19.45 14.63
C SER A 771 52.77 19.92 15.31
N GLU A 772 52.65 21.23 15.56
CA GLU A 772 51.69 21.89 16.46
C GLU A 772 50.20 21.53 16.23
N ILE A 773 49.48 21.32 17.34
CA ILE A 773 48.03 21.06 17.38
C ILE A 773 47.27 22.37 17.08
N GLN A 774 46.52 22.42 15.98
CA GLN A 774 45.59 23.52 15.67
C GLN A 774 44.13 23.01 15.74
N PRO A 775 43.23 23.67 16.50
CA PRO A 775 41.85 23.22 16.65
C PRO A 775 41.02 23.42 15.37
N LYS A 776 40.28 22.39 14.93
CA LYS A 776 39.36 22.43 13.79
C LYS A 776 37.89 22.49 14.26
N TRP A 777 37.13 23.44 13.71
CA TRP A 777 35.68 23.57 13.93
C TRP A 777 34.92 23.37 12.61
N SER A 778 33.73 22.77 12.68
CA SER A 778 32.78 22.67 11.55
C SER A 778 31.43 23.27 11.93
N VAL A 779 30.78 23.94 10.97
CA VAL A 779 29.52 24.70 11.15
C VAL A 779 28.45 24.14 10.21
N TRP A 780 27.22 23.95 10.72
CA TRP A 780 26.08 23.40 9.96
C TRP A 780 24.92 24.41 9.85
N ASN A 781 24.26 24.46 8.69
CA ASN A 781 22.99 25.15 8.46
C ASN A 781 21.98 24.16 7.83
N THR A 782 20.72 24.19 8.27
CA THR A 782 19.69 23.18 8.02
C THR A 782 19.04 23.20 6.63
N GLU A 783 19.33 24.18 5.75
CA GLU A 783 18.79 24.18 4.38
C GLU A 783 19.70 23.52 3.32
N GLN A 784 20.95 23.22 3.64
CA GLN A 784 21.85 22.49 2.72
C GLN A 784 22.70 21.49 3.51
N SER A 785 22.44 20.20 3.29
CA SER A 785 23.17 19.09 3.89
C SER A 785 24.58 18.96 3.33
N ASN A 786 25.55 19.74 3.83
CA ASN A 786 26.99 19.49 3.67
C ASN A 786 27.82 20.17 4.79
N SER A 787 28.81 19.46 5.34
CA SER A 787 29.79 19.96 6.31
C SER A 787 31.02 20.59 5.64
N LEU A 788 31.50 21.73 6.13
CA LEU A 788 32.79 22.34 5.71
C LEU A 788 33.83 22.31 6.86
N GLU A 789 35.04 21.83 6.56
CA GLU A 789 36.23 22.03 7.41
C GLU A 789 36.87 23.38 7.06
N ILE A 790 37.03 24.27 8.05
CA ILE A 790 37.68 25.57 7.87
C ILE A 790 39.05 25.52 8.54
N SER A 791 40.13 25.74 7.78
CA SER A 791 41.40 26.21 8.35
C SER A 791 41.53 27.71 8.10
N SER A 792 42.14 28.42 9.05
CA SER A 792 42.17 29.89 9.17
C SER A 792 42.96 30.64 8.07
N SER A 793 43.32 29.99 6.96
CA SER A 793 44.08 30.61 5.86
C SER A 793 43.41 30.58 4.47
N MET A 794 42.17 30.11 4.33
CA MET A 794 41.47 30.06 3.03
C MET A 794 40.16 30.86 3.02
N ILE A 795 40.24 32.18 2.85
CA ILE A 795 39.13 33.00 2.35
C ILE A 795 39.45 33.35 0.89
N LYS A 796 38.98 32.55 -0.08
CA LYS A 796 38.90 32.96 -1.49
C LYS A 796 37.66 32.36 -2.19
N GLN A 797 37.06 33.20 -3.03
CA GLN A 797 35.74 33.13 -3.68
C GLN A 797 35.51 31.86 -4.52
N THR A 798 34.29 31.30 -4.46
CA THR A 798 33.83 30.24 -5.38
C THR A 798 33.47 30.84 -6.75
N GLN A 799 33.92 30.21 -7.84
CA GLN A 799 33.48 30.56 -9.20
C GLN A 799 32.61 29.43 -9.77
N LYS A 800 31.43 29.80 -10.27
CA LYS A 800 30.52 28.92 -11.02
C LYS A 800 31.14 28.68 -12.39
N VAL A 801 31.25 27.43 -12.86
CA VAL A 801 31.76 27.10 -14.20
C VAL A 801 30.69 26.35 -14.98
N VAL A 802 30.46 26.73 -16.24
CA VAL A 802 29.51 26.02 -17.12
C VAL A 802 30.22 24.84 -17.81
N VAL A 803 29.60 23.66 -17.77
CA VAL A 803 30.15 22.39 -18.28
C VAL A 803 29.19 21.76 -19.29
N VAL A 804 29.72 21.07 -20.31
CA VAL A 804 28.95 20.31 -21.31
C VAL A 804 29.15 18.81 -21.10
N ASP A 805 28.05 18.07 -20.91
CA ASP A 805 27.97 16.62 -21.01
C ASP A 805 28.07 16.21 -22.49
N GLN A 806 29.21 15.64 -22.86
CA GLN A 806 29.49 15.24 -24.24
C GLN A 806 28.66 14.03 -24.70
N GLU A 807 28.19 13.19 -23.77
CA GLU A 807 27.35 12.03 -24.08
C GLU A 807 25.93 12.49 -24.42
N ARG A 808 25.38 13.44 -23.66
CA ARG A 808 24.03 13.99 -23.90
C ARG A 808 23.98 15.04 -25.00
N CYS A 809 25.09 15.70 -25.32
CA CYS A 809 25.09 16.79 -26.30
C CYS A 809 24.76 16.28 -27.70
N ILE A 810 23.72 16.82 -28.35
CA ILE A 810 23.30 16.41 -29.70
C ILE A 810 23.80 17.34 -30.81
N GLY A 811 24.67 18.31 -30.51
CA GLY A 811 25.23 19.19 -31.55
C GLY A 811 24.28 20.24 -32.14
N CYS A 812 23.16 20.55 -31.50
CA CYS A 812 22.06 21.31 -32.11
C CYS A 812 22.34 22.80 -32.44
N GLY A 813 23.46 23.38 -31.99
CA GLY A 813 23.81 24.78 -32.28
C GLY A 813 23.20 25.83 -31.34
N THR A 814 22.15 25.49 -30.57
CA THR A 814 21.35 26.47 -29.80
C THR A 814 22.17 27.28 -28.81
N CYS A 815 23.05 26.63 -28.04
CA CYS A 815 23.85 27.30 -27.01
C CYS A 815 24.85 28.32 -27.60
N GLN A 816 25.38 28.07 -28.80
CA GLN A 816 26.29 29.00 -29.48
C GLN A 816 25.55 30.26 -29.94
N LYS A 817 24.34 30.12 -30.49
CA LYS A 817 23.52 31.26 -30.94
C LYS A 817 23.11 32.20 -29.80
N ILE A 818 22.99 31.68 -28.58
CA ILE A 818 22.56 32.42 -27.39
C ILE A 818 23.77 32.96 -26.60
N CYS A 819 25.00 32.51 -26.92
CA CYS A 819 26.20 32.96 -26.24
C CYS A 819 26.66 34.33 -26.77
N GLU A 820 26.34 35.39 -26.04
CA GLU A 820 26.74 36.78 -26.36
C GLU A 820 28.26 37.02 -26.30
N HIS A 821 29.04 36.07 -25.77
CA HIS A 821 30.49 36.17 -25.57
C HIS A 821 31.30 35.20 -26.45
N GLU A 822 30.64 34.52 -27.40
CA GLU A 822 31.26 33.56 -28.32
C GLU A 822 32.11 32.47 -27.62
N ALA A 823 31.76 32.14 -26.38
CA ALA A 823 32.48 31.18 -25.55
C ALA A 823 32.19 29.71 -25.92
N ILE A 824 31.33 29.45 -26.91
CA ILE A 824 30.93 28.08 -27.30
C ILE A 824 31.34 27.81 -28.74
N SER A 825 32.18 26.78 -28.90
CA SER A 825 32.60 26.25 -30.20
C SER A 825 32.05 24.84 -30.39
N TYR A 826 32.12 24.32 -31.61
CA TYR A 826 31.72 22.95 -31.91
C TYR A 826 32.90 22.16 -32.43
N LEU A 827 33.16 21.01 -31.80
CA LEU A 827 34.22 20.07 -32.16
C LEU A 827 33.61 18.89 -32.90
N LEU A 828 34.28 18.43 -33.95
CA LEU A 828 34.01 17.14 -34.57
C LEU A 828 34.66 16.06 -33.70
N ILE A 829 33.84 15.16 -33.15
CA ILE A 829 34.30 14.08 -32.29
C ILE A 829 33.80 12.76 -32.88
N THR A 830 34.70 11.78 -33.01
CA THR A 830 34.37 10.41 -33.43
C THR A 830 33.82 9.65 -32.23
N GLN A 831 32.60 9.12 -32.33
CA GLN A 831 31.96 8.43 -31.21
C GLN A 831 32.37 6.95 -31.19
N GLU A 832 32.97 6.49 -30.08
CA GLU A 832 33.57 5.14 -29.98
C GLU A 832 32.65 4.06 -29.35
N MET A 833 31.43 4.39 -28.90
CA MET A 833 30.47 3.39 -28.41
C MET A 833 28.99 3.79 -28.64
N GLY A 834 28.15 2.83 -29.07
CA GLY A 834 26.68 2.96 -29.20
C GLY A 834 26.16 2.88 -30.64
N LEU A 835 24.85 3.15 -30.85
CA LEU A 835 24.13 3.05 -32.15
C LEU A 835 24.73 3.88 -33.33
N PHE A 836 25.74 4.71 -33.08
CA PHE A 836 26.39 5.60 -34.05
C PHE A 836 27.92 5.42 -34.11
N GLU A 837 28.44 4.26 -33.69
CA GLU A 837 29.86 3.92 -33.68
C GLU A 837 30.57 4.26 -35.01
N GLY A 838 31.64 5.06 -34.94
CA GLY A 838 32.44 5.45 -36.10
C GLY A 838 31.90 6.60 -36.97
N LYS A 839 30.79 7.26 -36.58
CA LYS A 839 30.33 8.49 -37.24
C LYS A 839 30.91 9.74 -36.56
N GLU A 840 31.34 10.72 -37.36
CA GLU A 840 31.74 12.03 -36.87
C GLU A 840 30.52 12.81 -36.39
N VAL A 841 30.48 13.17 -35.09
CA VAL A 841 29.38 13.92 -34.48
C VAL A 841 29.89 15.27 -34.00
N ILE A 842 29.14 16.32 -34.31
CA ILE A 842 29.47 17.68 -33.91
C ILE A 842 28.98 17.90 -32.48
N LYS A 843 29.86 18.27 -31.55
CA LYS A 843 29.55 18.43 -30.12
C LYS A 843 30.00 19.80 -29.60
N ALA A 844 29.25 20.37 -28.66
CA ALA A 844 29.55 21.70 -28.11
C ALA A 844 30.71 21.64 -27.12
N SER A 845 31.60 22.62 -27.16
CA SER A 845 32.70 22.83 -26.22
C SER A 845 32.67 24.28 -25.71
N ILE A 846 33.06 24.50 -24.46
CA ILE A 846 33.06 25.83 -23.82
C ILE A 846 34.50 26.27 -23.57
N ASP A 847 34.84 27.46 -24.08
CA ASP A 847 36.07 28.17 -23.75
C ASP A 847 35.91 28.86 -22.39
N GLY A 848 36.52 28.27 -21.36
CA GLY A 848 36.48 28.75 -19.99
C GLY A 848 37.07 30.16 -19.80
N GLN A 849 37.95 30.63 -20.70
CA GLN A 849 38.51 31.98 -20.62
C GLN A 849 37.55 33.05 -21.16
N LYS A 850 36.63 32.68 -22.06
CA LYS A 850 35.61 33.58 -22.61
C LYS A 850 34.26 33.49 -21.89
N CYS A 851 34.01 32.40 -21.17
CA CYS A 851 32.73 32.15 -20.51
C CYS A 851 32.55 32.98 -19.23
N TYR A 852 31.55 33.87 -19.21
CA TYR A 852 31.21 34.70 -18.05
C TYR A 852 30.17 34.07 -17.09
N ASN A 853 29.85 32.79 -17.27
CA ASN A 853 28.97 31.99 -16.40
C ASN A 853 27.56 32.55 -16.17
N CYS A 854 27.01 33.27 -17.16
CA CYS A 854 25.65 33.83 -17.11
C CYS A 854 24.52 32.79 -17.14
N SER A 855 24.83 31.52 -17.37
CA SER A 855 23.90 30.37 -17.32
C SER A 855 22.78 30.33 -18.39
N LYS A 856 22.75 31.27 -19.35
CA LYS A 856 21.77 31.28 -20.44
C LYS A 856 21.79 29.98 -21.28
N CYS A 857 22.97 29.47 -21.60
CA CYS A 857 23.12 28.24 -22.40
C CYS A 857 22.64 26.97 -21.67
N VAL A 858 22.63 26.97 -20.33
CA VAL A 858 22.10 25.88 -19.48
C VAL A 858 20.58 25.85 -19.59
N LEU A 859 19.93 27.01 -19.42
CA LEU A 859 18.47 27.14 -19.48
C LEU A 859 17.89 26.79 -20.86
N HIS A 860 18.66 26.99 -21.93
CA HIS A 860 18.19 26.82 -23.31
C HIS A 860 18.73 25.55 -23.99
N CYS A 861 19.37 24.63 -23.24
CA CYS A 861 19.78 23.35 -23.80
C CYS A 861 18.56 22.41 -23.91
N PRO A 862 18.13 21.99 -25.12
CA PRO A 862 16.92 21.20 -25.29
C PRO A 862 17.00 19.78 -24.71
N VAL A 863 18.22 19.30 -24.44
CA VAL A 863 18.51 17.96 -23.92
C VAL A 863 19.23 18.00 -22.57
N ASN A 864 19.31 19.17 -21.93
CA ASN A 864 20.03 19.38 -20.66
C ASN A 864 21.48 18.86 -20.65
N ALA A 865 22.16 18.95 -21.78
CA ALA A 865 23.56 18.58 -21.92
C ALA A 865 24.53 19.68 -21.41
N ILE A 866 24.05 20.87 -21.05
CA ILE A 866 24.89 21.93 -20.48
C ILE A 866 24.37 22.25 -19.08
N TYR A 867 25.26 22.27 -18.09
CA TYR A 867 24.90 22.50 -16.70
C TYR A 867 26.00 23.31 -15.97
N ILE A 868 25.66 23.88 -14.81
CA ILE A 868 26.61 24.64 -13.98
C ILE A 868 27.22 23.69 -12.96
N ARG A 869 28.54 23.75 -12.81
CA ARG A 869 29.28 23.10 -11.75
C ARG A 869 29.94 24.18 -10.89
N GLU A 870 29.67 24.20 -9.59
CA GLU A 870 30.38 25.08 -8.66
C GLU A 870 31.77 24.51 -8.39
N TRP A 871 32.81 25.30 -8.66
CA TRP A 871 34.20 24.90 -8.43
C TRP A 871 34.86 25.77 -7.35
N LEU A 872 35.50 25.10 -6.41
CA LEU A 872 36.48 25.68 -5.50
C LEU A 872 37.81 25.79 -6.27
N ALA A 873 38.48 26.94 -6.22
CA ALA A 873 39.67 27.29 -7.01
C ALA A 873 40.95 26.49 -6.66
N LYS A 874 40.86 25.17 -6.42
CA LYS A 874 41.96 24.33 -5.92
C LYS A 874 42.62 23.44 -6.98
N GLU A 875 42.18 23.48 -8.24
CA GLU A 875 42.69 22.60 -9.31
C GLU A 875 43.12 23.43 -10.54
N MET A 876 44.04 24.36 -10.34
CA MET A 876 44.72 25.08 -11.42
C MET A 876 46.26 25.01 -11.32
N ASP A 877 46.78 23.96 -10.67
CA ASP A 877 48.20 23.57 -10.74
C ASP A 877 48.28 22.09 -11.11
N LEU A 878 48.03 21.79 -12.38
CA LEU A 878 48.61 20.65 -13.07
C LEU A 878 49.04 21.15 -14.44
N GLU A 879 50.34 21.38 -14.59
CA GLU A 879 51.04 21.20 -15.87
C GLU A 879 50.81 19.78 -16.41
#